data_AF-A0A356CK96-F1
#
_entry.id   AF-A0A356CK96-F1
#
_cell.length_a   1.000
_cell.length_b   1.000
_cell.length_c   1.000
_cell.angle_alpha   90.00
_cell.angle_beta   90.00
_cell.angle_gamma   90.00
#
_symmetry.space_group_name_H-M   'P 1'
#
loop_
_entity.id
_entity.type
_entity.pdbx_description
1 polymer ?
#
loop_
_entity_poly.entity_id
_entity_poly.type
_entity_poly.pdbx_seq_one_letter_code
_entity_poly.pdbx_strand_id
1 'polypeptide(L)'
;MDRQNLKFFAFKAFVLIGCFSVPLHGITTEPNDAVPQPVNESIAGPLSIDLDGNGSYDALTDGLLLLRHLYGVTGSELVAGIVAADADSAEPSEIEAKIATLGNNIDIDADGNIAPDTDGLIILRFLFGLRGESLLESITTQSSGLTDVSQKLSDLTPKPTFSLHGKLKGPVAEGLSLRLSVDGETVEQRPIVQAGTFNFSYGFENGDQYSVDVSPLNASTHCEIINKQGVFYDDLVTDLAVYCTETPPCGSTGADSVVPNDMSGTNLTGIVDLVNSIQCSTESWRTQARQRIASHRMSSSQIQVLDSDGAPAKNVEVNFRLVNHAFGFGGQVESKLLAGNSTDPVHPSPDLYKQSYIDFGFNRAGLINGHKYKLRRFLTSSAEAATEWLNAQSIPLRGHTLVWPDFNNMEPLISVSDQALIAAYNSDFIATELDIPPSDLSPDQLLIYVDYIIDFQMNKWPDLIEWDVLNEPMHKGELSTSVNARLGDAISAEVSWFQKAKSLEPNAKMFINEYQMISNSRNRTVPPDLSAFKTRINTILERGGAVEGIGFQSRFFSDVPPQRIIERLDYFSDFGVPLVGTEFEIKGETITDENVRATMMERALTQYFSHPSVTSIYVYTLFENSKVSANDIPLERHLVDRNGVPNSRGRLWLYLTKQQWHTDISTQLDRQGRYSLTGFKGEYEARIGSEDGSVEVIRFSLGDQTQITLSP
;
A
#
# COMPACT_ATOMS: atom_id res chain seq x y z
N MET A 1 43.75 -4.52 -42.49
CA MET A 1 44.03 -3.18 -43.06
C MET A 1 45.55 -2.98 -43.05
N ASP A 2 46.06 -2.38 -44.11
CA ASP A 2 47.43 -2.56 -44.65
C ASP A 2 48.50 -1.66 -43.99
N ARG A 3 49.75 -2.15 -43.89
CA ARG A 3 50.92 -1.57 -43.22
C ARG A 3 51.48 -0.29 -43.87
N GLN A 4 50.82 0.27 -44.88
CA GLN A 4 51.30 1.44 -45.62
C GLN A 4 50.74 2.80 -45.14
N ASN A 5 49.67 2.83 -44.34
CA ASN A 5 49.07 4.11 -43.91
C ASN A 5 49.76 4.78 -42.71
N LEU A 6 50.61 4.06 -41.96
CA LEU A 6 51.29 4.61 -40.78
C LEU A 6 52.47 5.53 -41.12
N LYS A 7 53.11 5.35 -42.30
CA LYS A 7 54.25 6.19 -42.71
C LYS A 7 53.84 7.57 -43.24
N PHE A 8 52.56 7.77 -43.57
CA PHE A 8 52.07 9.02 -44.14
C PHE A 8 51.66 10.07 -43.09
N PHE A 9 51.39 9.66 -41.85
CA PHE A 9 50.97 10.58 -40.78
C PHE A 9 52.15 11.20 -40.00
N ALA A 10 53.28 10.50 -39.86
CA ALA A 10 54.45 10.98 -39.14
C ALA A 10 55.14 12.20 -39.78
N PHE A 11 54.91 12.47 -41.08
CA PHE A 11 55.58 13.56 -41.80
C PHE A 11 54.89 14.93 -41.68
N LYS A 12 53.65 15.00 -41.17
CA LYS A 12 52.90 16.26 -41.05
C LYS A 12 53.08 17.00 -39.71
N ALA A 13 53.55 16.33 -38.66
CA ALA A 13 53.75 16.96 -37.35
C ALA A 13 55.00 17.86 -37.28
N PHE A 14 56.00 17.64 -38.13
CA PHE A 14 57.30 18.32 -38.05
C PHE A 14 57.36 19.74 -38.67
N VAL A 15 56.28 20.23 -39.30
CA VAL A 15 56.32 21.47 -40.12
C VAL A 15 55.76 22.71 -39.39
N LEU A 16 55.13 22.58 -38.22
CA LEU A 16 54.35 23.68 -37.61
C LEU A 16 55.08 24.55 -36.57
N ILE A 17 56.35 24.26 -36.22
CA ILE A 17 57.06 24.97 -35.12
C ILE A 17 57.92 26.16 -35.60
N GLY A 18 58.04 26.38 -36.91
CA GLY A 18 58.96 27.41 -37.45
C GLY A 18 58.25 28.57 -38.15
N CYS A 19 57.89 29.62 -37.41
CA CYS A 19 57.91 31.04 -37.82
C CYS A 19 56.89 31.85 -37.00
N PHE A 20 57.33 32.80 -36.18
CA PHE A 20 56.92 34.22 -36.22
C PHE A 20 57.67 35.00 -35.14
N SER A 21 58.38 36.04 -35.58
CA SER A 21 59.06 37.04 -34.74
C SER A 21 58.21 38.34 -34.70
N VAL A 22 58.71 39.36 -33.97
CA VAL A 22 58.33 40.80 -33.88
C VAL A 22 57.37 41.18 -32.71
N PRO A 23 57.41 42.41 -32.14
CA PRO A 23 58.37 42.95 -31.15
C PRO A 23 57.71 43.46 -29.83
N LEU A 24 58.55 43.69 -28.80
CA LEU A 24 58.21 44.39 -27.56
C LEU A 24 57.74 45.84 -27.79
N HIS A 25 56.68 46.24 -27.09
CA HIS A 25 56.46 47.62 -26.61
C HIS A 25 55.98 47.57 -25.16
N GLY A 26 56.70 48.27 -24.28
CA GLY A 26 56.43 48.30 -22.85
C GLY A 26 55.36 49.31 -22.45
N ILE A 27 54.63 48.99 -21.38
CA ILE A 27 53.98 49.98 -20.51
C ILE A 27 54.23 49.56 -19.05
N THR A 28 54.50 50.61 -18.28
CA THR A 28 54.94 50.81 -16.91
C THR A 28 54.24 50.06 -15.76
N THR A 29 55.03 49.91 -14.70
CA THR A 29 54.83 49.36 -13.35
C THR A 29 53.80 50.06 -12.46
N GLU A 30 53.10 49.30 -11.59
CA GLU A 30 53.02 49.54 -10.13
C GLU A 30 52.85 48.20 -9.37
N PRO A 31 53.37 48.05 -8.13
CA PRO A 31 53.42 46.79 -7.41
C PRO A 31 52.23 46.64 -6.44
N ASN A 32 51.60 45.46 -6.41
CA ASN A 32 50.76 45.07 -5.29
C ASN A 32 51.33 43.79 -4.68
N ASP A 33 51.87 43.96 -3.48
CA ASP A 33 52.23 42.89 -2.56
C ASP A 33 50.97 42.10 -2.18
N ALA A 34 50.82 40.91 -2.77
CA ALA A 34 49.91 39.89 -2.27
C ALA A 34 50.75 38.66 -1.89
N VAL A 35 50.85 38.45 -0.58
CA VAL A 35 51.40 37.25 0.05
C VAL A 35 50.62 36.02 -0.46
N PRO A 36 51.27 34.95 -0.95
CA PRO A 36 50.57 33.73 -1.33
C PRO A 36 49.99 33.05 -0.09
N GLN A 37 48.69 32.84 -0.08
CA GLN A 37 48.01 31.94 0.87
C GLN A 37 48.29 30.48 0.45
N PRO A 38 48.44 29.54 1.40
CA PRO A 38 48.72 28.13 1.09
C PRO A 38 47.49 27.48 0.44
N VAL A 39 47.69 26.87 -0.73
CA VAL A 39 46.70 25.99 -1.36
C VAL A 39 46.58 24.70 -0.55
N ASN A 40 45.33 24.35 -0.28
CA ASN A 40 44.88 23.22 0.51
C ASN A 40 45.13 21.90 -0.25
N GLU A 41 45.89 20.97 0.32
CA GLU A 41 46.09 19.60 -0.19
C GLU A 41 44.78 18.80 -0.08
N SER A 42 44.04 18.60 -1.18
CA SER A 42 42.95 17.60 -1.28
C SER A 42 42.35 17.51 -2.70
N ILE A 43 43.15 17.38 -3.76
CA ILE A 43 42.67 16.99 -5.11
C ILE A 43 43.65 16.03 -5.79
N ALA A 44 44.13 15.01 -5.08
CA ALA A 44 44.85 13.92 -5.73
C ALA A 44 43.85 12.82 -6.07
N GLY A 45 43.27 12.88 -7.29
CA GLY A 45 42.63 11.71 -7.90
C GLY A 45 43.64 10.56 -8.08
N PRO A 46 43.20 9.35 -8.44
CA PRO A 46 44.12 8.27 -8.78
C PRO A 46 45.07 8.75 -9.89
N LEU A 47 46.34 8.35 -9.79
CA LEU A 47 47.37 8.60 -10.81
C LEU A 47 46.85 8.06 -12.17
N SER A 48 46.61 8.94 -13.14
CA SER A 48 45.98 8.60 -14.42
C SER A 48 46.50 9.47 -15.55
N ILE A 49 46.71 8.89 -16.73
CA ILE A 49 47.10 9.61 -17.94
C ILE A 49 45.90 10.22 -18.69
N ASP A 50 44.67 10.06 -18.20
CA ASP A 50 43.48 10.78 -18.66
C ASP A 50 43.56 12.25 -18.17
N LEU A 51 44.16 13.09 -19.01
CA LEU A 51 44.49 14.48 -18.71
C LEU A 51 43.29 15.41 -18.91
N ASP A 52 42.43 15.12 -19.88
CA ASP A 52 41.22 15.91 -20.11
C ASP A 52 40.01 15.42 -19.29
N GLY A 53 40.13 14.28 -18.62
CA GLY A 53 39.18 13.77 -17.62
C GLY A 53 37.93 13.12 -18.20
N ASN A 54 37.90 12.79 -19.50
CA ASN A 54 36.71 12.24 -20.14
C ASN A 54 36.53 10.72 -19.92
N GLY A 55 37.38 10.09 -19.10
CA GLY A 55 37.33 8.66 -18.80
C GLY A 55 37.90 7.76 -19.90
N SER A 56 38.43 8.33 -20.99
CA SER A 56 39.13 7.64 -22.07
C SER A 56 40.64 7.88 -21.99
N TYR A 57 41.42 7.02 -22.64
CA TYR A 57 42.89 7.17 -22.74
C TYR A 57 43.28 7.31 -24.20
N ASP A 58 43.27 8.54 -24.71
CA ASP A 58 43.35 8.81 -26.14
C ASP A 58 44.68 9.43 -26.55
N ALA A 59 45.29 8.90 -27.60
CA ALA A 59 46.59 9.38 -28.06
C ALA A 59 46.54 10.82 -28.59
N LEU A 60 45.40 11.24 -29.15
CA LEU A 60 45.26 12.54 -29.80
C LEU A 60 44.83 13.66 -28.84
N THR A 61 44.34 13.30 -27.66
CA THR A 61 43.97 14.26 -26.61
C THR A 61 45.00 14.16 -25.49
N ASP A 62 44.99 13.09 -24.70
CA ASP A 62 45.88 12.88 -23.55
C ASP A 62 47.35 12.77 -23.94
N GLY A 63 47.64 11.89 -24.90
CA GLY A 63 49.01 11.65 -25.35
C GLY A 63 49.66 12.90 -25.92
N LEU A 64 48.87 13.73 -26.62
CA LEU A 64 49.36 14.96 -27.23
C LEU A 64 49.44 16.13 -26.23
N LEU A 65 48.53 16.21 -25.24
CA LEU A 65 48.63 17.15 -24.12
C LEU A 65 49.91 16.91 -23.33
N LEU A 66 50.20 15.65 -22.98
CA LEU A 66 51.43 15.28 -22.31
C LEU A 66 52.66 15.63 -23.16
N LEU A 67 52.67 15.24 -24.44
CA LEU A 67 53.80 15.49 -25.32
C LEU A 67 54.08 16.99 -25.51
N ARG A 68 53.02 17.80 -25.67
CA ARG A 68 53.14 19.27 -25.74
C ARG A 68 53.76 19.84 -24.48
N HIS A 69 53.29 19.40 -23.31
CA HIS A 69 53.84 19.83 -22.04
C HIS A 69 55.32 19.46 -21.88
N LEU A 70 55.72 18.24 -22.26
CA LEU A 70 57.12 17.79 -22.23
C LEU A 70 58.03 18.57 -23.19
N TYR A 71 57.48 19.12 -24.28
CA TYR A 71 58.19 20.08 -25.15
C TYR A 71 58.19 21.53 -24.62
N GLY A 72 57.64 21.77 -23.42
CA GLY A 72 57.60 23.08 -22.78
C GLY A 72 56.46 23.98 -23.25
N VAL A 73 55.44 23.45 -23.92
CA VAL A 73 54.23 24.19 -24.29
C VAL A 73 53.31 24.30 -23.07
N THR A 74 52.93 25.52 -22.72
CA THR A 74 52.09 25.85 -21.56
C THR A 74 50.98 26.82 -21.95
N GLY A 75 50.03 27.07 -21.04
CA GLY A 75 48.96 28.05 -21.25
C GLY A 75 47.98 27.65 -22.36
N SER A 76 47.37 28.63 -23.03
CA SER A 76 46.34 28.36 -24.06
C SER A 76 46.81 27.44 -25.19
N GLU A 77 48.09 27.47 -25.52
CA GLU A 77 48.73 26.68 -26.57
C GLU A 77 48.81 25.19 -26.21
N LEU A 78 48.82 24.86 -24.91
CA LEU A 78 48.80 23.47 -24.44
C LEU A 78 47.51 22.79 -24.91
N VAL A 79 46.36 23.41 -24.65
CA VAL A 79 45.02 22.83 -24.85
C VAL A 79 44.45 23.07 -26.25
N ALA A 80 45.02 24.02 -27.00
CA ALA A 80 44.48 24.47 -28.29
C ALA A 80 44.23 23.32 -29.28
N GLY A 81 42.95 23.05 -29.54
CA GLY A 81 42.47 22.15 -30.58
C GLY A 81 42.72 20.65 -30.33
N ILE A 82 43.04 20.26 -29.09
CA ILE A 82 43.36 18.85 -28.76
C ILE A 82 42.63 18.31 -27.53
N VAL A 83 41.83 19.09 -26.84
CA VAL A 83 40.97 18.60 -25.74
C VAL A 83 39.73 17.92 -26.34
N ALA A 84 39.27 16.80 -25.76
CA ALA A 84 38.07 16.10 -26.21
C ALA A 84 36.80 16.97 -26.09
N ALA A 85 35.77 16.65 -26.89
CA ALA A 85 34.51 17.39 -26.86
C ALA A 85 33.69 17.15 -25.58
N ASP A 86 33.96 16.03 -24.90
CA ASP A 86 33.35 15.56 -23.66
C ASP A 86 34.32 15.64 -22.46
N ALA A 87 35.38 16.44 -22.57
CA ALA A 87 36.35 16.65 -21.51
C ALA A 87 35.76 17.31 -20.26
N ASP A 88 36.06 16.75 -19.09
CA ASP A 88 35.77 17.33 -17.78
C ASP A 88 36.78 18.44 -17.41
N SER A 89 37.91 18.53 -18.10
CA SER A 89 38.97 19.52 -17.89
C SER A 89 39.47 20.09 -19.21
N ALA A 90 39.23 21.38 -19.43
CA ALA A 90 39.67 22.09 -20.64
C ALA A 90 40.55 23.32 -20.34
N GLU A 91 40.69 23.70 -19.06
CA GLU A 91 41.49 24.85 -18.66
C GLU A 91 42.99 24.49 -18.61
N PRO A 92 43.88 25.28 -19.23
CA PRO A 92 45.31 25.00 -19.25
C PRO A 92 45.92 24.76 -17.87
N SER A 93 45.53 25.55 -16.87
CA SER A 93 46.06 25.43 -15.51
C SER A 93 45.66 24.14 -14.82
N GLU A 94 44.47 23.60 -15.13
CA GLU A 94 44.00 22.33 -14.57
C GLU A 94 44.75 21.15 -15.19
N ILE A 95 44.94 21.18 -16.52
CA ILE A 95 45.71 20.16 -17.23
C ILE A 95 47.18 20.18 -16.80
N GLU A 96 47.81 21.35 -16.67
CA GLU A 96 49.18 21.46 -16.15
C GLU A 96 49.29 20.92 -14.72
N ALA A 97 48.31 21.19 -13.86
CA ALA A 97 48.26 20.64 -12.51
C ALA A 97 48.15 19.11 -12.54
N LYS A 98 47.32 18.53 -13.41
CA LYS A 98 47.20 17.08 -13.60
C LYS A 98 48.49 16.45 -14.14
N ILE A 99 49.17 17.07 -15.11
CA ILE A 99 50.45 16.56 -15.60
C ILE A 99 51.51 16.60 -14.48
N ALA A 100 51.49 17.64 -13.63
CA ALA A 100 52.40 17.73 -12.50
C ALA A 100 52.18 16.62 -11.46
N THR A 101 50.96 16.12 -11.26
CA THR A 101 50.70 15.00 -10.32
C THR A 101 51.27 13.67 -10.81
N LEU A 102 51.49 13.52 -12.12
CA LEU A 102 52.11 12.32 -12.69
C LEU A 102 53.54 12.12 -12.20
N GLY A 103 54.29 13.21 -11.98
CA GLY A 103 55.64 13.19 -11.41
C GLY A 103 56.57 12.19 -12.12
N ASN A 104 57.33 11.41 -11.35
CA ASN A 104 58.26 10.41 -11.90
C ASN A 104 57.55 9.16 -12.47
N ASN A 105 56.23 9.04 -12.39
CA ASN A 105 55.53 7.86 -12.90
C ASN A 105 55.50 7.83 -14.43
N ILE A 106 55.71 8.98 -15.08
CA ILE A 106 55.88 9.09 -16.54
C ILE A 106 57.33 8.97 -17.00
N ASP A 107 58.28 8.68 -16.12
CA ASP A 107 59.60 8.14 -16.52
C ASP A 107 59.41 6.65 -16.82
N ILE A 108 59.04 6.34 -18.06
CA ILE A 108 58.68 5.01 -18.53
C ILE A 108 59.92 4.19 -18.87
N ASP A 109 60.95 4.80 -19.44
CA ASP A 109 62.18 4.10 -19.82
C ASP A 109 63.17 3.90 -18.64
N ALA A 110 62.87 4.51 -17.49
CA ALA A 110 63.56 4.43 -16.22
C ALA A 110 65.00 4.96 -16.26
N ASP A 111 65.29 5.93 -17.15
CA ASP A 111 66.61 6.55 -17.26
C ASP A 111 66.82 7.74 -16.29
N GLY A 112 65.78 8.12 -15.56
CA GLY A 112 65.78 9.22 -14.60
C GLY A 112 65.49 10.60 -15.20
N ASN A 113 65.22 10.70 -16.51
CA ASN A 113 64.88 11.92 -17.22
C ASN A 113 63.55 11.76 -17.95
N ILE A 114 62.53 12.53 -17.56
CA ILE A 114 61.26 12.55 -18.29
C ILE A 114 61.45 13.36 -19.59
N ALA A 115 61.53 12.68 -20.73
CA ALA A 115 61.80 13.33 -22.02
C ALA A 115 60.68 13.09 -23.05
N PRO A 116 60.38 14.09 -23.92
CA PRO A 116 59.32 13.96 -24.92
C PRO A 116 59.63 12.91 -26.00
N ASP A 117 60.91 12.73 -26.36
CA ASP A 117 61.37 11.84 -27.42
C ASP A 117 61.59 10.38 -26.97
N THR A 118 61.58 10.12 -25.66
CA THR A 118 61.58 8.76 -25.09
C THR A 118 60.24 8.46 -24.40
N ASP A 119 60.00 8.98 -23.20
CA ASP A 119 58.82 8.68 -22.39
C ASP A 119 57.52 9.13 -23.04
N GLY A 120 57.47 10.40 -23.46
CA GLY A 120 56.30 10.96 -24.13
C GLY A 120 55.94 10.17 -25.38
N LEU A 121 56.95 9.71 -26.13
CA LEU A 121 56.77 8.89 -27.32
C LEU A 121 56.31 7.46 -26.98
N ILE A 122 56.81 6.84 -25.92
CA ILE A 122 56.36 5.51 -25.47
C ILE A 122 54.89 5.57 -25.03
N ILE A 123 54.52 6.57 -24.21
CA ILE A 123 53.14 6.79 -23.77
C ILE A 123 52.23 7.02 -24.97
N LEU A 124 52.62 7.90 -25.89
CA LEU A 124 51.85 8.17 -27.11
C LEU A 124 51.65 6.91 -27.97
N ARG A 125 52.71 6.09 -28.17
CA ARG A 125 52.62 4.82 -28.90
C ARG A 125 51.67 3.84 -28.21
N PHE A 126 51.72 3.77 -26.89
CA PHE A 126 50.84 2.93 -26.10
C PHE A 126 49.38 3.34 -26.24
N LEU A 127 49.08 4.64 -26.18
CA LEU A 127 47.73 5.18 -26.39
C LEU A 127 47.24 4.96 -27.84
N PHE A 128 48.15 4.92 -28.83
CA PHE A 128 47.81 4.49 -30.20
C PHE A 128 47.61 2.97 -30.36
N GLY A 129 47.70 2.19 -29.27
CA GLY A 129 47.47 0.75 -29.27
C GLY A 129 48.70 -0.10 -29.64
N LEU A 130 49.90 0.48 -29.74
CA LEU A 130 51.13 -0.29 -29.96
C LEU A 130 51.49 -1.09 -28.70
N ARG A 131 52.03 -2.30 -28.87
CA ARG A 131 52.37 -3.24 -27.79
C ARG A 131 53.65 -4.03 -28.12
N GLY A 132 54.28 -4.63 -27.12
CA GLY A 132 55.50 -5.43 -27.29
C GLY A 132 56.68 -4.60 -27.83
N GLU A 133 57.60 -5.23 -28.57
CA GLU A 133 58.82 -4.58 -29.12
C GLU A 133 58.54 -3.28 -29.88
N SER A 134 57.34 -3.13 -30.47
CA SER A 134 56.96 -1.90 -31.20
C SER A 134 56.81 -0.66 -30.31
N LEU A 135 56.64 -0.83 -28.99
CA LEU A 135 56.67 0.28 -28.03
C LEU A 135 58.07 0.91 -27.95
N LEU A 136 59.11 0.07 -27.98
CA LEU A 136 60.49 0.46 -27.74
C LEU A 136 61.32 0.62 -29.02
N GLU A 137 60.70 0.52 -30.19
CA GLU A 137 61.42 0.63 -31.46
C GLU A 137 62.20 1.96 -31.54
N SER A 138 63.52 1.85 -31.70
CA SER A 138 64.48 2.97 -31.73
C SER A 138 64.66 3.75 -30.41
N ILE A 139 64.21 3.22 -29.28
CA ILE A 139 64.40 3.79 -27.94
C ILE A 139 65.22 2.80 -27.09
N THR A 140 66.23 3.29 -26.37
CA THR A 140 67.07 2.45 -25.50
C THR A 140 66.66 2.66 -24.05
N THR A 141 66.11 1.64 -23.39
CA THR A 141 65.61 1.77 -22.00
C THR A 141 66.65 1.32 -20.98
N GLN A 142 66.70 1.97 -19.81
CA GLN A 142 67.42 1.45 -18.64
C GLN A 142 66.56 0.51 -17.77
N SER A 143 65.25 0.44 -18.07
CA SER A 143 64.30 -0.48 -17.43
C SER A 143 64.72 -1.96 -17.52
N SER A 144 64.17 -2.78 -16.62
CA SER A 144 64.44 -4.22 -16.57
C SER A 144 63.85 -5.04 -17.75
N GLY A 145 63.24 -4.36 -18.74
CA GLY A 145 62.74 -4.92 -20.00
C GLY A 145 61.32 -4.45 -20.36
N LEU A 146 60.82 -4.88 -21.53
CA LEU A 146 59.46 -4.59 -22.05
C LEU A 146 58.31 -4.84 -21.07
N THR A 147 58.48 -5.80 -20.17
CA THR A 147 57.49 -6.17 -19.15
C THR A 147 57.29 -5.04 -18.14
N ASP A 148 58.37 -4.35 -17.74
CA ASP A 148 58.36 -3.27 -16.76
C ASP A 148 57.69 -2.01 -17.34
N VAL A 149 58.02 -1.69 -18.59
CA VAL A 149 57.38 -0.63 -19.39
C VAL A 149 55.89 -0.88 -19.56
N SER A 150 55.49 -2.11 -19.90
CA SER A 150 54.08 -2.45 -20.10
C SER A 150 53.27 -2.36 -18.80
N GLN A 151 53.88 -2.70 -17.67
CA GLN A 151 53.25 -2.58 -16.35
C GLN A 151 53.05 -1.12 -15.97
N LYS A 152 54.10 -0.27 -16.04
CA LYS A 152 53.99 1.18 -15.78
C LYS A 152 52.91 1.84 -16.63
N LEU A 153 52.84 1.50 -17.92
CA LEU A 153 51.81 2.03 -18.82
C LEU A 153 50.40 1.55 -18.45
N SER A 154 50.26 0.30 -17.98
CA SER A 154 48.97 -0.22 -17.51
C SER A 154 48.51 0.46 -16.21
N ASP A 155 49.45 0.77 -15.32
CA ASP A 155 49.17 1.49 -14.07
C ASP A 155 48.73 2.95 -14.34
N LEU A 156 49.16 3.53 -15.48
CA LEU A 156 48.77 4.87 -15.94
C LEU A 156 47.45 4.90 -16.74
N THR A 157 46.97 3.75 -17.24
CA THR A 157 45.69 3.62 -17.96
C THR A 157 44.77 2.57 -17.30
N PRO A 158 44.30 2.78 -16.06
CA PRO A 158 43.42 1.82 -15.41
C PRO A 158 42.12 1.68 -16.20
N LYS A 159 41.79 0.47 -16.70
CA LYS A 159 40.54 0.23 -17.46
C LYS A 159 39.31 0.67 -16.64
N PRO A 160 38.25 1.21 -17.27
CA PRO A 160 36.97 1.37 -16.59
C PRO A 160 36.50 -0.03 -16.15
N THR A 161 36.36 -0.23 -14.85
CA THR A 161 35.82 -1.47 -14.29
C THR A 161 34.31 -1.42 -14.45
N PHE A 162 33.76 -2.26 -15.33
CA PHE A 162 32.32 -2.54 -15.34
C PHE A 162 31.88 -2.84 -13.89
N SER A 163 30.89 -2.10 -13.40
CA SER A 163 30.56 -2.12 -11.97
C SER A 163 29.06 -2.24 -11.73
N LEU A 164 28.71 -3.09 -10.76
CA LEU A 164 27.33 -3.28 -10.29
C LEU A 164 27.14 -2.55 -8.96
N HIS A 165 26.33 -1.50 -9.00
CA HIS A 165 25.94 -0.69 -7.86
C HIS A 165 24.47 -0.96 -7.53
N GLY A 166 24.15 -0.86 -6.25
CA GLY A 166 22.78 -0.93 -5.80
C GLY A 166 22.51 -0.11 -4.56
N LYS A 167 21.24 -0.02 -4.19
CA LYS A 167 20.78 0.69 -3.00
C LYS A 167 19.89 -0.22 -2.16
N LEU A 168 20.24 -0.36 -0.89
CA LEU A 168 19.40 -1.02 0.10
C LEU A 168 18.56 0.01 0.86
N LYS A 169 17.28 -0.29 1.01
CA LYS A 169 16.33 0.44 1.85
C LYS A 169 15.67 -0.48 2.85
N GLY A 170 15.38 0.07 4.03
CA GLY A 170 14.79 -0.67 5.14
C GLY A 170 15.83 -1.18 6.15
N PRO A 171 15.40 -1.95 7.16
CA PRO A 171 16.27 -2.50 8.18
C PRO A 171 17.31 -3.48 7.59
N VAL A 172 18.48 -3.52 8.23
CA VAL A 172 19.57 -4.44 7.90
C VAL A 172 19.70 -5.46 9.01
N ALA A 173 19.24 -6.68 8.75
CA ALA A 173 19.35 -7.79 9.69
C ALA A 173 20.81 -8.23 9.88
N GLU A 174 21.12 -8.74 11.07
CA GLU A 174 22.43 -9.34 11.35
C GLU A 174 22.70 -10.50 10.38
N GLY A 175 23.87 -10.47 9.73
CA GLY A 175 24.27 -11.48 8.75
C GLY A 175 23.67 -11.30 7.35
N LEU A 176 22.99 -10.19 7.06
CA LEU A 176 22.55 -9.87 5.70
C LEU A 176 23.74 -9.82 4.73
N SER A 177 23.69 -10.67 3.70
CA SER A 177 24.71 -10.73 2.67
C SER A 177 24.08 -10.98 1.31
N LEU A 178 24.51 -10.22 0.31
CA LEU A 178 24.09 -10.36 -1.08
C LEU A 178 25.07 -11.28 -1.82
N ARG A 179 24.55 -12.30 -2.50
CA ARG A 179 25.34 -13.22 -3.32
C ARG A 179 25.23 -12.81 -4.76
N LEU A 180 26.34 -12.35 -5.33
CA LEU A 180 26.48 -12.11 -6.76
C LEU A 180 26.91 -13.40 -7.43
N SER A 181 26.17 -13.78 -8.46
CA SER A 181 26.56 -14.84 -9.38
C SER A 181 26.71 -14.27 -10.78
N VAL A 182 27.76 -14.71 -11.49
CA VAL A 182 28.03 -14.36 -12.89
C VAL A 182 28.06 -15.66 -13.69
N ASP A 183 27.29 -15.70 -14.78
CA ASP A 183 27.10 -16.88 -15.63
C ASP A 183 26.70 -18.16 -14.86
N GLY A 184 25.96 -17.97 -13.76
CA GLY A 184 25.45 -19.04 -12.90
C GLY A 184 26.41 -19.49 -11.79
N GLU A 185 27.62 -18.93 -11.69
CA GLU A 185 28.58 -19.21 -10.62
C GLU A 185 28.61 -18.06 -9.60
N THR A 186 28.56 -18.37 -8.30
CA THR A 186 28.69 -17.35 -7.26
C THR A 186 30.13 -16.84 -7.19
N VAL A 187 30.34 -15.59 -7.56
CA VAL A 187 31.67 -14.95 -7.65
C VAL A 187 31.97 -14.03 -6.47
N GLU A 188 30.95 -13.47 -5.83
CA GLU A 188 31.12 -12.60 -4.66
C GLU A 188 29.98 -12.78 -3.66
N GLN A 189 30.31 -12.69 -2.38
CA GLN A 189 29.35 -12.50 -1.30
C GLN A 189 29.65 -11.18 -0.60
N ARG A 190 28.69 -10.27 -0.62
CA ARG A 190 28.82 -8.91 -0.09
C ARG A 190 28.01 -8.77 1.20
N PRO A 191 28.66 -8.73 2.39
CA PRO A 191 27.97 -8.39 3.63
C PRO A 191 27.45 -6.95 3.57
N ILE A 192 26.20 -6.75 4.00
CA ILE A 192 25.60 -5.43 4.13
C ILE A 192 25.41 -5.15 5.62
N VAL A 193 26.04 -4.08 6.11
CA VAL A 193 26.04 -3.71 7.54
C VAL A 193 25.18 -2.48 7.85
N GLN A 194 24.79 -1.72 6.82
CA GLN A 194 23.94 -0.55 6.95
C GLN A 194 23.15 -0.33 5.65
N ALA A 195 22.00 0.33 5.76
CA ALA A 195 21.22 0.75 4.61
C ALA A 195 21.95 1.84 3.82
N GLY A 196 21.64 1.97 2.53
CA GLY A 196 22.28 2.91 1.63
C GLY A 196 22.86 2.26 0.39
N THR A 197 23.77 2.96 -0.27
CA THR A 197 24.41 2.50 -1.51
C THR A 197 25.49 1.46 -1.23
N PHE A 198 25.60 0.48 -2.11
CA PHE A 198 26.67 -0.53 -2.11
C PHE A 198 27.10 -0.83 -3.54
N ASN A 199 28.29 -1.42 -3.68
CA ASN A 199 28.83 -1.92 -4.94
C ASN A 199 29.45 -3.30 -4.75
N PHE A 200 29.41 -4.11 -5.80
CA PHE A 200 30.19 -5.34 -5.91
C PHE A 200 31.61 -5.01 -6.39
N SER A 201 32.57 -5.83 -5.96
CA SER A 201 33.99 -5.68 -6.30
C SER A 201 34.43 -6.56 -7.46
N TYR A 202 33.55 -7.46 -7.93
CA TYR A 202 33.78 -8.26 -9.13
C TYR A 202 34.02 -7.37 -10.35
N GLY A 203 35.12 -7.64 -11.07
CA GLY A 203 35.43 -6.95 -12.33
C GLY A 203 34.65 -7.61 -13.46
N PHE A 204 33.53 -7.01 -13.85
CA PHE A 204 32.69 -7.53 -14.92
C PHE A 204 33.33 -7.28 -16.30
N GLU A 205 32.94 -8.11 -17.27
CA GLU A 205 33.22 -7.92 -18.68
C GLU A 205 31.91 -7.65 -19.47
N ASN A 206 32.05 -7.02 -20.64
CA ASN A 206 30.92 -6.82 -21.54
C ASN A 206 30.32 -8.17 -21.97
N GLY A 207 29.03 -8.36 -21.72
CA GLY A 207 28.28 -9.57 -21.99
C GLY A 207 28.05 -10.48 -20.79
N ASP A 208 28.69 -10.21 -19.65
CA ASP A 208 28.51 -10.99 -18.41
C ASP A 208 27.04 -10.97 -17.97
N GLN A 209 26.50 -12.15 -17.64
CA GLN A 209 25.16 -12.26 -17.06
C GLN A 209 25.26 -12.29 -15.55
N TYR A 210 24.69 -11.29 -14.88
CA TYR A 210 24.69 -11.24 -13.43
C TYR A 210 23.34 -11.66 -12.85
N SER A 211 23.37 -12.25 -11.67
CA SER A 211 22.21 -12.41 -10.78
C SER A 211 22.61 -12.19 -9.34
N VAL A 212 21.78 -11.45 -8.59
CA VAL A 212 21.97 -11.16 -7.17
C VAL A 212 20.84 -11.82 -6.38
N ASP A 213 21.21 -12.58 -5.37
CA ASP A 213 20.26 -13.17 -4.42
C ASP A 213 20.62 -12.77 -2.99
N VAL A 214 19.60 -12.69 -2.14
CA VAL A 214 19.82 -12.51 -0.70
C VAL A 214 20.25 -13.86 -0.11
N SER A 215 21.25 -13.85 0.76
CA SER A 215 21.59 -15.03 1.57
C SER A 215 20.41 -15.40 2.48
N PRO A 216 20.27 -16.67 2.89
CA PRO A 216 19.20 -17.06 3.81
C PRO A 216 19.22 -16.19 5.07
N LEU A 217 18.14 -15.46 5.30
CA LEU A 217 17.94 -14.62 6.48
C LEU A 217 17.16 -15.39 7.55
N ASN A 218 17.11 -14.81 8.75
CA ASN A 218 16.14 -15.22 9.76
C ASN A 218 14.70 -15.08 9.21
N ALA A 219 13.76 -15.86 9.76
CA ALA A 219 12.37 -15.91 9.27
C ALA A 219 11.61 -14.57 9.40
N SER A 220 12.14 -13.60 10.15
CA SER A 220 11.53 -12.29 10.36
C SER A 220 11.92 -11.25 9.30
N THR A 221 12.99 -11.46 8.54
CA THR A 221 13.45 -10.46 7.56
C THR A 221 13.13 -10.90 6.14
N HIS A 222 12.40 -10.06 5.42
CA HIS A 222 12.00 -10.28 4.04
C HIS A 222 12.63 -9.19 3.18
N CYS A 223 13.55 -9.58 2.31
CA CYS A 223 14.20 -8.68 1.37
C CYS A 223 13.81 -9.04 -0.06
N GLU A 224 13.31 -8.07 -0.80
CA GLU A 224 13.06 -8.14 -2.23
C GLU A 224 14.19 -7.44 -2.98
N ILE A 225 14.62 -8.02 -4.11
CA ILE A 225 15.61 -7.40 -5.00
C ILE A 225 14.93 -7.07 -6.32
N ILE A 226 14.89 -5.79 -6.65
CA ILE A 226 14.44 -5.25 -7.94
C ILE A 226 15.64 -5.18 -8.89
N ASN A 227 15.43 -5.54 -10.16
CA ASN A 227 16.48 -5.65 -11.17
C ASN A 227 17.60 -6.63 -10.78
N LYS A 228 17.23 -7.70 -10.07
CA LYS A 228 18.15 -8.69 -9.51
C LYS A 228 19.03 -9.43 -10.53
N GLN A 229 18.69 -9.38 -11.81
CA GLN A 229 19.44 -10.03 -12.87
C GLN A 229 19.52 -9.12 -14.10
N GLY A 230 20.56 -9.30 -14.91
CA GLY A 230 20.76 -8.54 -16.13
C GLY A 230 22.00 -8.99 -16.90
N VAL A 231 22.32 -8.25 -17.95
CA VAL A 231 23.53 -8.44 -18.76
C VAL A 231 24.29 -7.12 -18.77
N PHE A 232 25.61 -7.20 -18.56
CA PHE A 232 26.47 -6.02 -18.64
C PHE A 232 26.70 -5.63 -20.09
N TYR A 233 26.12 -4.50 -20.49
CA TYR A 233 26.46 -3.78 -21.73
C TYR A 233 26.93 -2.35 -21.45
N ASP A 234 26.67 -1.85 -20.24
CA ASP A 234 27.04 -0.53 -19.75
C ASP A 234 28.15 -0.67 -18.71
N ASP A 235 29.12 0.25 -18.70
CA ASP A 235 30.25 0.24 -17.76
C ASP A 235 29.81 0.44 -16.29
N LEU A 236 28.57 0.89 -16.07
CA LEU A 236 28.00 1.13 -14.75
C LEU A 236 26.51 0.80 -14.72
N VAL A 237 26.12 -0.11 -13.82
CA VAL A 237 24.71 -0.43 -13.53
C VAL A 237 24.39 0.04 -12.11
N THR A 238 23.43 0.95 -11.96
CA THR A 238 23.07 1.57 -10.66
C THR A 238 21.64 1.31 -10.20
N ASP A 239 20.86 0.57 -10.99
CA ASP A 239 19.42 0.40 -10.80
C ASP A 239 19.03 -0.87 -10.02
N LEU A 240 20.01 -1.55 -9.39
CA LEU A 240 19.74 -2.64 -8.46
C LEU A 240 19.22 -2.06 -7.14
N ALA A 241 18.00 -2.44 -6.74
CA ALA A 241 17.44 -2.00 -5.47
C ALA A 241 17.09 -3.19 -4.58
N VAL A 242 17.39 -3.06 -3.28
CA VAL A 242 17.05 -4.06 -2.27
C VAL A 242 16.11 -3.42 -1.26
N TYR A 243 14.90 -3.93 -1.16
CA TYR A 243 13.90 -3.49 -0.20
C TYR A 243 13.75 -4.56 0.87
N CYS A 244 14.29 -4.27 2.05
CA CYS A 244 14.15 -5.13 3.21
C CYS A 244 13.02 -4.62 4.10
N THR A 245 12.24 -5.55 4.60
CA THR A 245 11.24 -5.35 5.64
C THR A 245 11.52 -6.33 6.75
N GLU A 246 11.43 -5.88 8.00
CA GLU A 246 11.40 -6.78 9.14
C GLU A 246 9.95 -6.96 9.54
N THR A 247 9.46 -8.19 9.47
CA THR A 247 8.31 -8.60 10.26
C THR A 247 8.73 -8.42 11.72
N PRO A 248 8.03 -7.58 12.50
CA PRO A 248 8.37 -7.39 13.91
C PRO A 248 8.49 -8.76 14.58
N PRO A 249 9.55 -9.01 15.39
CA PRO A 249 9.70 -10.27 16.06
C PRO A 249 8.46 -10.54 16.91
N CYS A 250 8.14 -11.82 17.09
CA CYS A 250 6.94 -12.18 17.82
C CYS A 250 6.85 -11.52 19.20
N GLY A 251 5.83 -10.69 19.43
CA GLY A 251 5.71 -9.90 20.67
C GLY A 251 6.17 -8.44 20.58
N SER A 252 6.81 -8.06 19.46
CA SER A 252 7.20 -6.69 19.12
C SER A 252 6.00 -5.97 18.55
N THR A 253 5.22 -5.37 19.45
CA THR A 253 4.38 -4.24 19.03
C THR A 253 5.31 -3.17 18.45
N GLY A 254 4.96 -2.59 17.30
CA GLY A 254 5.74 -1.53 16.67
C GLY A 254 5.82 -0.27 17.56
N ALA A 255 5.96 0.92 16.98
CA ALA A 255 5.86 2.14 17.76
C ALA A 255 4.46 2.23 18.43
N ASP A 256 4.40 1.93 19.72
CA ASP A 256 3.17 2.06 20.53
C ASP A 256 2.93 3.54 20.78
N SER A 257 1.97 4.12 20.06
CA SER A 257 1.53 5.48 20.32
C SER A 257 0.82 5.51 21.66
N VAL A 258 1.41 6.16 22.66
CA VAL A 258 0.76 6.40 23.95
C VAL A 258 -0.26 7.55 23.90
N VAL A 259 -0.53 8.11 22.72
CA VAL A 259 -1.54 9.17 22.54
C VAL A 259 -2.93 8.57 22.73
N PRO A 260 -3.72 8.99 23.74
CA PRO A 260 -4.97 8.32 24.08
C PRO A 260 -5.99 8.25 22.95
N ASN A 261 -6.08 9.30 22.12
CA ASN A 261 -7.05 9.43 21.03
C ASN A 261 -6.47 9.00 19.66
N ASP A 262 -5.38 8.23 19.65
CA ASP A 262 -4.80 7.73 18.40
C ASP A 262 -5.77 6.76 17.70
N MET A 263 -6.15 7.13 16.47
CA MET A 263 -7.02 6.36 15.58
C MET A 263 -6.25 5.68 14.43
N SER A 264 -4.92 5.65 14.46
CA SER A 264 -4.11 4.98 13.44
C SER A 264 -4.11 3.45 13.60
N GLY A 265 -4.40 2.94 14.80
CA GLY A 265 -4.25 1.52 15.15
C GLY A 265 -2.89 1.16 15.73
N THR A 266 -2.03 2.16 16.00
CA THR A 266 -0.71 1.96 16.62
C THR A 266 -0.72 2.04 18.14
N ASN A 267 -1.73 2.67 18.76
CA ASN A 267 -1.93 2.60 20.21
C ASN A 267 -2.47 1.23 20.63
N LEU A 268 -1.65 0.44 21.30
CA LEU A 268 -1.95 -0.92 21.73
C LEU A 268 -2.15 -1.04 23.25
N THR A 269 -2.29 0.09 23.94
CA THR A 269 -2.53 0.14 25.39
C THR A 269 -3.72 -0.76 25.76
N GLY A 270 -3.52 -1.70 26.69
CA GLY A 270 -4.55 -2.62 27.15
C GLY A 270 -4.85 -3.80 26.20
N ILE A 271 -4.17 -3.91 25.05
CA ILE A 271 -4.32 -5.05 24.11
C ILE A 271 -3.00 -5.65 23.62
N VAL A 272 -1.84 -5.22 24.14
CA VAL A 272 -0.51 -5.73 23.75
C VAL A 272 -0.45 -7.26 23.75
N ASP A 273 -0.86 -7.91 24.85
CA ASP A 273 -0.84 -9.38 24.94
C ASP A 273 -1.76 -10.05 23.93
N LEU A 274 -2.92 -9.45 23.66
CA LEU A 274 -3.86 -9.95 22.66
C LEU A 274 -3.27 -9.82 21.26
N VAL A 275 -2.69 -8.67 20.91
CA VAL A 275 -1.99 -8.43 19.64
C VAL A 275 -0.85 -9.42 19.44
N ASN A 276 -0.03 -9.62 20.47
CA ASN A 276 1.05 -10.60 20.46
C ASN A 276 0.50 -12.00 20.19
N SER A 277 -0.65 -12.36 20.79
CA SER A 277 -1.32 -13.64 20.50
C SER A 277 -1.82 -13.72 19.05
N ILE A 278 -2.34 -12.64 18.45
CA ILE A 278 -2.80 -12.63 17.05
C ILE A 278 -1.62 -12.90 16.10
N GLN A 279 -0.52 -12.18 16.30
CA GLN A 279 0.67 -12.25 15.45
C GLN A 279 1.39 -13.60 15.57
N CYS A 280 1.42 -14.18 16.77
CA CYS A 280 2.32 -15.30 17.09
C CYS A 280 1.63 -16.62 17.39
N SER A 281 0.31 -16.66 17.36
CA SER A 281 -0.42 -17.87 17.71
C SER A 281 -0.27 -18.96 16.65
N THR A 282 0.02 -20.16 17.15
CA THR A 282 0.00 -21.43 16.43
C THR A 282 -1.34 -22.16 16.59
N GLU A 283 -2.35 -21.53 17.20
CA GLU A 283 -3.68 -22.11 17.33
C GLU A 283 -4.25 -22.42 15.94
N SER A 284 -4.79 -23.63 15.79
CA SER A 284 -5.25 -24.15 14.51
C SER A 284 -6.26 -23.23 13.81
N TRP A 285 -7.21 -22.69 14.57
CA TRP A 285 -8.25 -21.81 14.03
C TRP A 285 -7.69 -20.49 13.47
N ARG A 286 -6.63 -19.92 14.07
CA ARG A 286 -5.97 -18.70 13.56
C ARG A 286 -5.17 -18.99 12.30
N THR A 287 -4.45 -20.11 12.27
CA THR A 287 -3.74 -20.55 11.06
C THR A 287 -4.70 -20.77 9.90
N GLN A 288 -5.83 -21.45 10.13
CA GLN A 288 -6.85 -21.64 9.11
C GLN A 288 -7.51 -20.31 8.69
N ALA A 289 -7.77 -19.39 9.62
CA ALA A 289 -8.29 -18.06 9.29
C ALA A 289 -7.31 -17.27 8.41
N ARG A 290 -6.00 -17.28 8.73
CA ARG A 290 -4.96 -16.64 7.90
C ARG A 290 -4.91 -17.22 6.48
N GLN A 291 -5.02 -18.55 6.33
CA GLN A 291 -5.09 -19.21 5.02
C GLN A 291 -6.30 -18.75 4.21
N ARG A 292 -7.48 -18.69 4.84
CA ARG A 292 -8.69 -18.18 4.17
C ARG A 292 -8.58 -16.69 3.81
N ILE A 293 -8.01 -15.87 4.70
CA ILE A 293 -7.76 -14.44 4.43
C ILE A 293 -6.84 -14.29 3.22
N ALA A 294 -5.70 -14.97 3.19
CA ALA A 294 -4.78 -14.94 2.05
C ALA A 294 -5.45 -15.40 0.74
N SER A 295 -6.33 -16.41 0.82
CA SER A 295 -6.98 -16.99 -0.36
C SER A 295 -8.19 -16.20 -0.88
N HIS A 296 -8.87 -15.42 -0.03
CA HIS A 296 -10.16 -14.80 -0.37
C HIS A 296 -10.16 -13.28 -0.26
N ARG A 297 -9.32 -12.71 0.61
CA ARG A 297 -9.25 -11.26 0.86
C ARG A 297 -8.04 -10.59 0.25
N MET A 298 -7.04 -11.36 -0.17
CA MET A 298 -5.85 -10.85 -0.83
C MET A 298 -5.81 -11.31 -2.29
N SER A 299 -5.01 -10.62 -3.09
CA SER A 299 -4.73 -10.96 -4.48
C SER A 299 -3.28 -10.60 -4.84
N SER A 300 -2.80 -11.14 -5.95
CA SER A 300 -1.49 -10.84 -6.53
C SER A 300 -1.66 -10.46 -7.99
N SER A 301 -1.14 -9.28 -8.37
CA SER A 301 -1.24 -8.75 -9.73
C SER A 301 0.10 -8.17 -10.16
N GLN A 302 0.47 -8.39 -11.42
CA GLN A 302 1.57 -7.67 -12.06
C GLN A 302 1.08 -6.27 -12.43
N ILE A 303 1.57 -5.27 -11.70
CA ILE A 303 1.30 -3.85 -11.97
C ILE A 303 2.34 -3.37 -12.98
N GLN A 304 1.93 -2.70 -14.04
CA GLN A 304 2.81 -1.98 -14.96
C GLN A 304 2.44 -0.49 -14.95
N VAL A 305 3.40 0.39 -14.74
CA VAL A 305 3.22 1.83 -14.77
C VAL A 305 3.88 2.38 -16.02
N LEU A 306 3.14 3.21 -16.75
CA LEU A 306 3.61 3.93 -17.93
C LEU A 306 3.71 5.43 -17.60
N ASP A 307 4.59 6.14 -18.28
CA ASP A 307 4.67 7.59 -18.28
C ASP A 307 3.63 8.23 -19.22
N SER A 308 3.63 9.56 -19.30
CA SER A 308 2.72 10.33 -20.15
C SER A 308 2.87 10.06 -21.65
N ASP A 309 4.02 9.53 -22.08
CA ASP A 309 4.30 9.18 -23.48
C ASP A 309 3.96 7.70 -23.77
N GLY A 310 3.48 6.96 -22.77
CA GLY A 310 3.14 5.54 -22.87
C GLY A 310 4.35 4.62 -22.79
N ALA A 311 5.53 5.12 -22.43
CA ALA A 311 6.71 4.31 -22.18
C ALA A 311 6.73 3.84 -20.72
N PRO A 312 7.44 2.75 -20.38
CA PRO A 312 7.49 2.29 -18.99
C PRO A 312 8.15 3.29 -18.04
N ALA A 313 7.56 3.50 -16.87
CA ALA A 313 8.16 4.28 -15.78
C ALA A 313 9.25 3.46 -15.07
N LYS A 314 10.45 3.45 -15.63
CA LYS A 314 11.55 2.55 -15.21
C LYS A 314 12.21 3.02 -13.92
N ASN A 315 12.49 2.08 -13.02
CA ASN A 315 13.34 2.33 -11.83
C ASN A 315 12.81 3.45 -10.91
N VAL A 316 11.51 3.76 -10.99
CA VAL A 316 10.88 4.81 -10.20
C VAL A 316 10.38 4.24 -8.86
N GLU A 317 10.52 5.03 -7.80
CA GLU A 317 9.97 4.68 -6.48
C GLU A 317 8.45 4.80 -6.50
N VAL A 318 7.78 3.80 -5.94
CA VAL A 318 6.32 3.76 -5.85
C VAL A 318 5.86 3.28 -4.48
N ASN A 319 4.85 3.95 -3.92
CA ASN A 319 4.13 3.50 -2.74
C ASN A 319 2.72 3.06 -3.13
N PHE A 320 2.40 1.78 -2.93
CA PHE A 320 1.08 1.21 -3.11
C PHE A 320 0.36 1.18 -1.77
N ARG A 321 -0.66 2.04 -1.62
CA ARG A 321 -1.43 2.16 -0.38
C ARG A 321 -2.89 1.81 -0.61
N LEU A 322 -3.41 0.84 0.15
CA LEU A 322 -4.83 0.55 0.20
C LEU A 322 -5.56 1.76 0.83
N VAL A 323 -6.54 2.32 0.13
CA VAL A 323 -7.32 3.47 0.61
C VAL A 323 -8.78 3.13 0.89
N ASN A 324 -9.30 2.06 0.28
CA ASN A 324 -10.62 1.54 0.60
C ASN A 324 -10.66 0.01 0.46
N HIS A 325 -11.00 -0.69 1.53
CA HIS A 325 -11.03 -2.14 1.53
C HIS A 325 -12.24 -2.68 0.74
N ALA A 326 -12.10 -3.77 -0.03
CA ALA A 326 -13.23 -4.38 -0.74
C ALA A 326 -14.26 -4.99 0.22
N PHE A 327 -13.78 -5.64 1.29
CA PHE A 327 -14.59 -6.01 2.45
C PHE A 327 -15.20 -4.77 3.15
N GLY A 328 -16.48 -4.85 3.48
CA GLY A 328 -17.19 -3.78 4.16
C GLY A 328 -16.94 -3.78 5.67
N PHE A 329 -16.08 -2.89 6.14
CA PHE A 329 -15.93 -2.57 7.56
C PHE A 329 -16.87 -1.42 7.88
N GLY A 330 -18.03 -1.74 8.42
CA GLY A 330 -19.14 -0.81 8.59
C GLY A 330 -19.35 -0.31 10.02
N GLY A 331 -19.99 0.84 10.12
CA GLY A 331 -20.50 1.39 11.37
C GLY A 331 -22.01 1.66 11.26
N GLN A 332 -22.74 1.51 12.37
CA GLN A 332 -24.12 1.97 12.47
C GLN A 332 -24.12 3.39 13.05
N VAL A 333 -24.83 4.30 12.38
CA VAL A 333 -24.86 5.73 12.68
C VAL A 333 -26.03 6.06 13.60
N GLU A 334 -25.73 6.83 14.65
CA GLU A 334 -26.72 7.48 15.49
C GLU A 334 -27.16 8.80 14.86
N SER A 335 -28.23 8.75 14.04
CA SER A 335 -28.68 9.88 13.23
C SER A 335 -28.89 11.18 14.04
N LYS A 336 -29.44 11.10 15.25
CA LYS A 336 -29.60 12.28 16.13
C LYS A 336 -28.26 12.87 16.57
N LEU A 337 -27.30 12.03 16.93
CA LEU A 337 -25.97 12.47 17.35
C LEU A 337 -25.24 13.14 16.20
N LEU A 338 -25.21 12.49 15.04
CA LEU A 338 -24.58 13.04 13.84
C LEU A 338 -25.20 14.38 13.41
N ALA A 339 -26.53 14.49 13.50
CA ALA A 339 -27.26 15.71 13.14
C ALA A 339 -27.21 16.81 14.22
N GLY A 340 -26.58 16.59 15.38
CA GLY A 340 -26.54 17.57 16.48
C GLY A 340 -27.85 17.72 17.28
N ASN A 341 -28.75 16.75 17.16
CA ASN A 341 -30.04 16.71 17.84
C ASN A 341 -30.07 15.69 19.00
N SER A 342 -28.91 15.17 19.42
CA SER A 342 -28.84 14.30 20.60
C SER A 342 -29.07 15.10 21.88
N THR A 343 -29.88 14.54 22.78
CA THR A 343 -30.09 15.07 24.14
C THR A 343 -29.40 14.22 25.20
N ASP A 344 -28.66 13.18 24.79
CA ASP A 344 -27.90 12.34 25.71
C ASP A 344 -26.68 13.12 26.25
N PRO A 345 -26.56 13.32 27.57
CA PRO A 345 -25.52 14.16 28.16
C PRO A 345 -24.10 13.58 28.06
N VAL A 346 -23.94 12.29 27.70
CA VAL A 346 -22.62 11.67 27.51
C VAL A 346 -22.22 11.59 26.05
N HIS A 347 -23.04 12.04 25.11
CA HIS A 347 -22.65 12.05 23.70
C HIS A 347 -21.58 13.13 23.40
N PRO A 348 -20.68 12.88 22.43
CA PRO A 348 -19.70 13.86 21.95
C PRO A 348 -20.37 15.01 21.16
N SER A 349 -19.58 15.98 20.73
CA SER A 349 -20.03 16.93 19.71
C SER A 349 -20.27 16.22 18.37
N PRO A 350 -21.16 16.75 17.50
CA PRO A 350 -21.38 16.18 16.16
C PRO A 350 -20.11 16.14 15.31
N ASP A 351 -19.24 17.14 15.45
CA ASP A 351 -17.98 17.20 14.70
C ASP A 351 -17.01 16.12 15.14
N LEU A 352 -16.88 15.89 16.46
CA LEU A 352 -16.06 14.79 16.98
C LEU A 352 -16.63 13.44 16.54
N TYR A 353 -17.95 13.26 16.56
CA TYR A 353 -18.59 12.05 16.08
C TYR A 353 -18.27 11.76 14.60
N LYS A 354 -18.45 12.77 13.72
CA LYS A 354 -18.16 12.65 12.29
C LYS A 354 -16.70 12.35 12.02
N GLN A 355 -15.79 13.07 12.69
CA GLN A 355 -14.35 12.86 12.54
C GLN A 355 -13.94 11.45 12.99
N SER A 356 -14.37 11.03 14.18
CA SER A 356 -14.09 9.68 14.68
C SER A 356 -14.72 8.58 13.82
N TYR A 357 -15.86 8.82 13.17
CA TYR A 357 -16.46 7.85 12.24
C TYR A 357 -15.55 7.61 11.02
N ILE A 358 -15.00 8.68 10.44
CA ILE A 358 -14.03 8.58 9.33
C ILE A 358 -12.72 7.98 9.82
N ASP A 359 -12.22 8.43 10.96
CA ASP A 359 -10.98 7.93 11.54
C ASP A 359 -11.08 6.47 12.01
N PHE A 360 -12.26 5.92 12.24
CA PHE A 360 -12.44 4.48 12.45
C PHE A 360 -12.29 3.64 11.18
N GLY A 361 -12.20 4.29 10.01
CA GLY A 361 -12.03 3.63 8.72
C GLY A 361 -13.30 2.94 8.22
N PHE A 362 -14.49 3.38 8.67
CA PHE A 362 -15.74 2.79 8.21
C PHE A 362 -15.99 3.12 6.73
N ASN A 363 -16.11 2.09 5.90
CA ASN A 363 -16.41 2.20 4.47
C ASN A 363 -17.80 1.71 4.09
N ARG A 364 -18.62 1.37 5.09
CA ARG A 364 -20.04 1.05 4.99
C ARG A 364 -20.80 1.72 6.13
N ALA A 365 -22.06 2.01 5.91
CA ALA A 365 -22.92 2.56 6.96
C ALA A 365 -24.28 1.89 7.02
N GLY A 366 -24.90 1.93 8.20
CA GLY A 366 -26.34 1.81 8.37
C GLY A 366 -26.80 2.85 9.37
N LEU A 367 -28.11 3.02 9.55
CA LEU A 367 -28.65 3.91 10.57
C LEU A 367 -29.25 3.06 11.70
N ILE A 368 -28.80 3.26 12.94
CA ILE A 368 -29.29 2.51 14.12
C ILE A 368 -30.81 2.51 14.19
N ASN A 369 -31.40 3.69 13.99
CA ASN A 369 -32.85 3.90 14.07
C ASN A 369 -33.41 4.75 12.92
N GLY A 370 -32.57 5.42 12.13
CA GLY A 370 -33.00 6.43 11.16
C GLY A 370 -33.94 5.90 10.07
N HIS A 371 -33.74 4.65 9.63
CA HIS A 371 -34.57 3.98 8.63
C HIS A 371 -35.69 3.12 9.24
N LYS A 372 -35.88 3.09 10.57
CA LYS A 372 -36.98 2.32 11.17
C LYS A 372 -38.29 3.08 10.99
N TYR A 373 -39.21 2.53 10.20
CA TYR A 373 -40.51 3.17 9.91
C TYR A 373 -41.28 3.53 11.19
N LYS A 374 -41.18 2.73 12.27
CA LYS A 374 -41.83 3.02 13.55
C LYS A 374 -41.41 4.35 14.21
N LEU A 375 -40.27 4.91 13.79
CA LEU A 375 -39.70 6.15 14.31
C LEU A 375 -39.70 7.28 13.28
N ARG A 376 -40.30 7.07 12.09
CA ARG A 376 -40.26 8.04 10.97
C ARG A 376 -40.76 9.43 11.36
N ARG A 377 -41.80 9.54 12.20
CA ARG A 377 -42.33 10.83 12.67
C ARG A 377 -41.33 11.65 13.50
N PHE A 378 -40.33 11.01 14.09
CA PHE A 378 -39.40 11.65 15.03
C PHE A 378 -37.96 11.72 14.51
N LEU A 379 -37.58 10.84 13.59
CA LEU A 379 -36.20 10.68 13.15
C LEU A 379 -35.93 11.05 11.70
N THR A 380 -36.96 11.30 10.87
CA THR A 380 -36.76 11.53 9.42
C THR A 380 -35.74 12.63 9.13
N SER A 381 -35.85 13.81 9.76
CA SER A 381 -34.91 14.91 9.50
C SER A 381 -33.47 14.61 9.91
N SER A 382 -33.28 13.93 11.05
CA SER A 382 -31.95 13.48 11.47
C SER A 382 -31.40 12.36 10.59
N ALA A 383 -32.27 11.49 10.06
CA ALA A 383 -31.89 10.42 9.14
C ALA A 383 -31.50 10.99 7.77
N GLU A 384 -32.22 11.99 7.24
CA GLU A 384 -31.85 12.73 6.02
C GLU A 384 -30.45 13.35 6.17
N ALA A 385 -30.21 14.11 7.24
CA ALA A 385 -28.92 14.71 7.50
C ALA A 385 -27.77 13.68 7.61
N ALA A 386 -28.05 12.49 8.17
CA ALA A 386 -27.07 11.41 8.24
C ALA A 386 -26.80 10.79 6.87
N THR A 387 -27.84 10.52 6.07
CA THR A 387 -27.72 9.97 4.72
C THR A 387 -26.99 10.94 3.79
N GLU A 388 -27.33 12.23 3.82
CA GLU A 388 -26.65 13.27 3.05
C GLU A 388 -25.16 13.36 3.40
N TRP A 389 -24.82 13.35 4.69
CA TRP A 389 -23.43 13.37 5.12
C TRP A 389 -22.67 12.13 4.65
N LEU A 390 -23.23 10.92 4.82
CA LEU A 390 -22.60 9.67 4.39
C LEU A 390 -22.39 9.62 2.87
N ASN A 391 -23.36 10.07 2.09
CA ASN A 391 -23.24 10.19 0.63
C ASN A 391 -22.13 11.16 0.23
N ALA A 392 -22.00 12.30 0.93
CA ALA A 392 -20.91 13.25 0.71
C ALA A 392 -19.52 12.65 1.02
N GLN A 393 -19.45 11.63 1.87
CA GLN A 393 -18.23 10.87 2.15
C GLN A 393 -18.05 9.65 1.24
N SER A 394 -18.96 9.43 0.28
CA SER A 394 -18.99 8.23 -0.58
C SER A 394 -19.07 6.92 0.23
N ILE A 395 -19.74 6.94 1.38
CA ILE A 395 -19.96 5.76 2.23
C ILE A 395 -21.35 5.20 1.95
N PRO A 396 -21.48 4.05 1.28
CA PRO A 396 -22.78 3.49 0.91
C PRO A 396 -23.52 2.93 2.14
N LEU A 397 -24.85 2.98 2.07
CA LEU A 397 -25.74 2.71 3.19
C LEU A 397 -26.57 1.45 3.02
N ARG A 398 -26.75 0.72 4.12
CA ARG A 398 -27.79 -0.30 4.28
C ARG A 398 -29.08 0.29 4.88
N GLY A 399 -30.21 -0.09 4.32
CA GLY A 399 -31.55 0.20 4.82
C GLY A 399 -31.96 -0.76 5.93
N HIS A 400 -32.49 -0.24 7.03
CA HIS A 400 -32.97 -1.03 8.16
C HIS A 400 -34.16 -0.33 8.84
N THR A 401 -35.40 -0.79 8.66
CA THR A 401 -35.86 -2.01 7.97
C THR A 401 -37.26 -1.77 7.40
N LEU A 402 -37.67 -2.57 6.40
CA LEU A 402 -38.99 -2.46 5.77
C LEU A 402 -40.07 -3.15 6.60
N VAL A 403 -39.82 -4.39 7.06
CA VAL A 403 -40.77 -5.16 7.88
C VAL A 403 -40.08 -5.69 9.13
N TRP A 404 -40.66 -5.36 10.28
CA TRP A 404 -40.28 -5.92 11.58
C TRP A 404 -41.56 -6.38 12.28
N PRO A 405 -41.91 -7.68 12.18
CA PRO A 405 -43.31 -8.11 12.23
C PRO A 405 -43.92 -8.22 13.64
N ASP A 406 -43.13 -8.19 14.72
CA ASP A 406 -43.66 -8.06 16.08
C ASP A 406 -44.37 -6.69 16.22
N PHE A 407 -45.62 -6.65 16.68
CA PHE A 407 -46.37 -5.40 16.82
C PHE A 407 -45.67 -4.38 17.74
N ASN A 408 -44.85 -4.83 18.70
CA ASN A 408 -44.02 -3.95 19.53
C ASN A 408 -42.92 -3.21 18.76
N ASN A 409 -42.68 -3.64 17.52
CA ASN A 409 -41.69 -3.10 16.61
C ASN A 409 -42.31 -2.34 15.42
N MET A 410 -43.64 -2.23 15.39
CA MET A 410 -44.35 -1.37 14.44
C MET A 410 -44.65 0.00 15.06
N GLU A 411 -45.25 0.91 14.29
CA GLU A 411 -45.88 2.10 14.86
C GLU A 411 -46.96 1.67 15.88
N PRO A 412 -47.01 2.26 17.09
CA PRO A 412 -47.99 1.87 18.10
C PRO A 412 -49.43 2.20 17.66
N LEU A 413 -49.60 3.26 16.86
CA LEU A 413 -50.87 3.73 16.32
C LEU A 413 -50.70 4.25 14.89
N ILE A 414 -51.57 3.81 14.00
CA ILE A 414 -51.75 4.36 12.65
C ILE A 414 -52.70 5.56 12.79
N SER A 415 -52.19 6.75 12.50
CA SER A 415 -53.00 7.96 12.66
C SER A 415 -54.16 8.01 11.66
N VAL A 416 -55.24 8.72 11.96
CA VAL A 416 -56.32 8.98 10.98
C VAL A 416 -55.75 9.55 9.67
N SER A 417 -54.76 10.43 9.73
CA SER A 417 -54.09 10.96 8.54
C SER A 417 -53.32 9.90 7.75
N ASP A 418 -52.63 8.98 8.42
CA ASP A 418 -51.93 7.88 7.73
C ASP A 418 -52.93 6.86 7.17
N GLN A 419 -54.04 6.59 7.87
CA GLN A 419 -55.12 5.75 7.36
C GLN A 419 -55.69 6.30 6.05
N ALA A 420 -55.85 7.62 5.93
CA ALA A 420 -56.28 8.25 4.69
C ALA A 420 -55.26 8.07 3.54
N LEU A 421 -53.95 8.13 3.84
CA LEU A 421 -52.90 7.85 2.85
C LEU A 421 -52.90 6.37 2.42
N ILE A 422 -53.09 5.45 3.36
CA ILE A 422 -53.16 4.01 3.07
C ILE A 422 -54.41 3.70 2.23
N ALA A 423 -55.57 4.29 2.56
CA ALA A 423 -56.81 4.14 1.78
C ALA A 423 -56.71 4.74 0.37
N ALA A 424 -55.92 5.81 0.20
CA ALA A 424 -55.62 6.37 -1.11
C ALA A 424 -54.65 5.48 -1.91
N TYR A 425 -53.71 4.82 -1.23
CA TYR A 425 -52.79 3.84 -1.83
C TYR A 425 -53.53 2.58 -2.27
N ASN A 426 -54.47 2.08 -1.47
CA ASN A 426 -55.31 0.94 -1.80
C ASN A 426 -56.72 1.12 -1.20
N SER A 427 -57.72 1.19 -2.09
CA SER A 427 -59.12 1.48 -1.74
C SER A 427 -59.80 0.40 -0.89
N ASP A 428 -59.20 -0.79 -0.77
CA ASP A 428 -59.72 -1.88 0.08
C ASP A 428 -59.36 -1.68 1.56
N PHE A 429 -58.48 -0.72 1.88
CA PHE A 429 -58.20 -0.34 3.27
C PHE A 429 -59.35 0.52 3.83
N ILE A 430 -59.93 0.07 4.95
CA ILE A 430 -61.08 0.73 5.57
C ILE A 430 -60.59 1.64 6.70
N ALA A 431 -60.40 2.92 6.39
CA ALA A 431 -60.04 3.92 7.39
C ALA A 431 -61.15 4.09 8.45
N THR A 432 -60.73 4.41 9.67
CA THR A 432 -61.61 4.71 10.80
C THR A 432 -61.44 6.17 11.25
N GLU A 433 -62.39 6.67 12.03
CA GLU A 433 -62.37 8.05 12.56
C GLU A 433 -61.41 8.24 13.76
N LEU A 434 -60.72 7.18 14.19
CA LEU A 434 -59.81 7.20 15.33
C LEU A 434 -58.47 6.56 14.96
N ASP A 435 -57.42 6.90 15.70
CA ASP A 435 -56.14 6.21 15.60
C ASP A 435 -56.32 4.73 15.96
N ILE A 436 -55.72 3.84 15.16
CA ILE A 436 -55.87 2.39 15.31
C ILE A 436 -54.51 1.71 15.46
N PRO A 437 -54.31 0.80 16.45
CA PRO A 437 -53.09 0.02 16.52
C PRO A 437 -53.07 -1.02 15.39
N PRO A 438 -51.91 -1.32 14.77
CA PRO A 438 -51.82 -2.35 13.74
C PRO A 438 -52.36 -3.71 14.18
N SER A 439 -52.26 -4.06 15.47
CA SER A 439 -52.79 -5.31 16.02
C SER A 439 -54.31 -5.48 15.88
N ASP A 440 -55.06 -4.39 15.70
CA ASP A 440 -56.52 -4.39 15.64
C ASP A 440 -57.03 -4.42 14.19
N LEU A 441 -56.14 -4.30 13.20
CA LEU A 441 -56.49 -4.46 11.79
C LEU A 441 -56.89 -5.92 11.47
N SER A 442 -57.78 -6.08 10.49
CA SER A 442 -58.06 -7.39 9.91
C SER A 442 -56.82 -7.91 9.14
N PRO A 443 -56.70 -9.23 8.91
CA PRO A 443 -55.59 -9.78 8.12
C PRO A 443 -55.38 -9.10 6.76
N ASP A 444 -56.46 -8.79 6.03
CA ASP A 444 -56.38 -8.12 4.73
C ASP A 444 -55.88 -6.66 4.87
N GLN A 445 -56.37 -5.92 5.86
CA GLN A 445 -55.90 -4.55 6.12
C GLN A 445 -54.44 -4.53 6.61
N LEU A 446 -54.00 -5.55 7.35
CA LEU A 446 -52.60 -5.73 7.73
C LEU A 446 -51.70 -5.90 6.51
N LEU A 447 -52.11 -6.72 5.54
CA LEU A 447 -51.35 -6.91 4.30
C LEU A 447 -51.21 -5.60 3.52
N ILE A 448 -52.32 -4.84 3.39
CA ILE A 448 -52.30 -3.53 2.73
C ILE A 448 -51.40 -2.53 3.48
N TYR A 449 -51.49 -2.50 4.80
CA TYR A 449 -50.66 -1.62 5.62
C TYR A 449 -49.16 -1.93 5.46
N VAL A 450 -48.77 -3.20 5.50
CA VAL A 450 -47.36 -3.59 5.31
C VAL A 450 -46.88 -3.27 3.91
N ASP A 451 -47.70 -3.53 2.88
CA ASP A 451 -47.38 -3.18 1.49
C ASP A 451 -47.17 -1.66 1.32
N TYR A 452 -48.04 -0.84 1.92
CA TYR A 452 -47.86 0.62 1.96
C TYR A 452 -46.58 1.05 2.68
N ILE A 453 -46.22 0.41 3.80
CA ILE A 453 -44.98 0.75 4.53
C ILE A 453 -43.74 0.44 3.69
N ILE A 454 -43.72 -0.70 2.98
CA ILE A 454 -42.64 -1.04 2.06
C ILE A 454 -42.51 0.03 0.97
N ASP A 455 -43.63 0.36 0.32
CA ASP A 455 -43.68 1.38 -0.75
C ASP A 455 -43.21 2.76 -0.25
N PHE A 456 -43.75 3.20 0.88
CA PHE A 456 -43.38 4.48 1.51
C PHE A 456 -41.89 4.55 1.84
N GLN A 457 -41.35 3.52 2.49
CA GLN A 457 -39.97 3.53 2.97
C GLN A 457 -38.96 3.52 1.82
N MET A 458 -39.19 2.73 0.77
CA MET A 458 -38.27 2.68 -0.36
C MET A 458 -38.33 3.96 -1.19
N ASN A 459 -39.53 4.52 -1.41
CA ASN A 459 -39.68 5.83 -2.06
C ASN A 459 -39.04 6.97 -1.25
N LYS A 460 -39.04 6.85 0.09
CA LYS A 460 -38.45 7.87 0.96
C LYS A 460 -36.92 7.82 1.00
N TRP A 461 -36.34 6.63 0.84
CA TRP A 461 -34.91 6.38 0.99
C TRP A 461 -34.36 5.64 -0.25
N PRO A 462 -34.24 6.34 -1.39
CA PRO A 462 -33.68 5.76 -2.61
C PRO A 462 -32.16 5.53 -2.48
N ASP A 463 -31.58 4.82 -3.45
CA ASP A 463 -30.13 4.65 -3.64
C ASP A 463 -29.36 3.98 -2.48
N LEU A 464 -30.05 3.21 -1.63
CA LEU A 464 -29.39 2.34 -0.66
C LEU A 464 -28.88 1.05 -1.33
N ILE A 465 -27.71 0.55 -0.92
CA ILE A 465 -27.08 -0.62 -1.56
C ILE A 465 -27.73 -1.96 -1.17
N GLU A 466 -28.42 -1.99 -0.03
CA GLU A 466 -29.12 -3.16 0.47
C GLU A 466 -30.23 -2.77 1.44
N TRP A 467 -31.24 -3.62 1.59
CA TRP A 467 -32.35 -3.44 2.53
C TRP A 467 -32.57 -4.68 3.37
N ASP A 468 -32.64 -4.53 4.69
CA ASP A 468 -33.31 -5.52 5.53
C ASP A 468 -34.82 -5.45 5.22
N VAL A 469 -35.28 -6.27 4.28
CA VAL A 469 -36.69 -6.37 3.92
C VAL A 469 -37.46 -6.95 5.10
N LEU A 470 -36.94 -8.02 5.68
CA LEU A 470 -37.55 -8.74 6.78
C LEU A 470 -36.55 -8.88 7.94
N ASN A 471 -36.85 -8.21 9.04
CA ASN A 471 -36.06 -8.24 10.26
C ASN A 471 -36.74 -9.09 11.34
N GLU A 472 -35.99 -10.02 11.94
CA GLU A 472 -36.42 -10.83 13.09
C GLU A 472 -37.75 -11.59 12.89
N PRO A 473 -37.96 -12.33 11.77
CA PRO A 473 -39.19 -13.12 11.61
C PRO A 473 -39.31 -14.28 12.60
N MET A 474 -38.20 -14.70 13.22
CA MET A 474 -38.16 -15.79 14.21
C MET A 474 -37.83 -15.31 15.64
N HIS A 475 -37.21 -14.14 15.82
CA HIS A 475 -36.83 -13.67 17.16
C HIS A 475 -38.06 -13.51 18.06
N LYS A 476 -38.02 -14.18 19.22
CA LYS A 476 -39.13 -14.39 20.19
C LYS A 476 -40.19 -15.41 19.77
N GLY A 477 -40.09 -16.01 18.58
CA GLY A 477 -41.00 -17.00 18.01
C GLY A 477 -42.12 -16.36 17.18
N GLU A 478 -42.91 -17.17 16.48
CA GLU A 478 -44.24 -16.78 15.96
C GLU A 478 -45.19 -16.53 17.13
N LEU A 479 -44.86 -15.57 18.00
CA LEU A 479 -45.73 -15.18 19.11
C LEU A 479 -47.02 -14.63 18.53
N SER A 480 -48.11 -14.83 19.28
CA SER A 480 -49.46 -14.32 19.01
C SER A 480 -49.55 -12.79 18.80
N THR A 481 -48.43 -12.08 18.93
CA THR A 481 -48.28 -10.62 18.83
C THR A 481 -47.54 -10.17 17.56
N SER A 482 -47.46 -10.99 16.51
CA SER A 482 -46.82 -10.64 15.24
C SER A 482 -47.80 -10.57 14.07
N VAL A 483 -47.44 -9.81 13.03
CA VAL A 483 -48.15 -9.81 11.73
C VAL A 483 -48.28 -11.24 11.21
N ASN A 484 -47.17 -11.99 11.15
CA ASN A 484 -47.14 -13.36 10.68
C ASN A 484 -48.14 -14.28 11.41
N ALA A 485 -48.28 -14.14 12.73
CA ALA A 485 -49.22 -14.94 13.52
C ALA A 485 -50.70 -14.61 13.26
N ARG A 486 -51.00 -13.48 12.62
CA ARG A 486 -52.36 -13.07 12.24
C ARG A 486 -52.74 -13.46 10.81
N LEU A 487 -51.78 -13.89 10.00
CA LEU A 487 -51.99 -14.25 8.60
C LEU A 487 -52.18 -15.76 8.45
N GLY A 488 -53.10 -16.16 7.56
CA GLY A 488 -53.33 -17.58 7.26
C GLY A 488 -52.17 -18.27 6.52
N ASP A 489 -51.41 -17.50 5.73
CA ASP A 489 -50.17 -17.94 5.05
C ASP A 489 -49.09 -16.86 5.17
N ALA A 490 -48.38 -16.88 6.31
CA ALA A 490 -47.34 -15.91 6.61
C ALA A 490 -46.18 -15.93 5.59
N ILE A 491 -45.81 -17.10 5.08
CA ILE A 491 -44.70 -17.22 4.12
C ILE A 491 -45.06 -16.54 2.80
N SER A 492 -46.30 -16.67 2.32
CA SER A 492 -46.73 -15.98 1.09
C SER A 492 -46.69 -14.45 1.23
N ALA A 493 -46.96 -13.92 2.43
CA ALA A 493 -46.77 -12.50 2.70
C ALA A 493 -45.28 -12.12 2.66
N GLU A 494 -44.39 -12.87 3.32
CA GLU A 494 -42.94 -12.64 3.26
C GLU A 494 -42.40 -12.65 1.82
N VAL A 495 -42.82 -13.62 1.00
CA VAL A 495 -42.50 -13.71 -0.43
C VAL A 495 -42.93 -12.43 -1.16
N SER A 496 -44.16 -11.96 -0.91
CA SER A 496 -44.68 -10.74 -1.55
C SER A 496 -43.90 -9.49 -1.14
N TRP A 497 -43.44 -9.40 0.11
CA TRP A 497 -42.63 -8.28 0.59
C TRP A 497 -41.28 -8.21 -0.12
N PHE A 498 -40.61 -9.35 -0.29
CA PHE A 498 -39.37 -9.44 -1.06
C PHE A 498 -39.58 -9.10 -2.54
N GLN A 499 -40.67 -9.58 -3.16
CA GLN A 499 -40.98 -9.27 -4.56
C GLN A 499 -41.28 -7.79 -4.78
N LYS A 500 -42.10 -7.19 -3.92
CA LYS A 500 -42.42 -5.76 -3.95
C LYS A 500 -41.14 -4.95 -3.78
N ALA A 501 -40.34 -5.23 -2.75
CA ALA A 501 -39.11 -4.50 -2.50
C ALA A 501 -38.14 -4.57 -3.69
N LYS A 502 -37.95 -5.77 -4.26
CA LYS A 502 -37.10 -5.94 -5.44
C LYS A 502 -37.62 -5.20 -6.67
N SER A 503 -38.94 -5.10 -6.84
CA SER A 503 -39.55 -4.38 -7.95
C SER A 503 -39.37 -2.86 -7.85
N LEU A 504 -39.34 -2.33 -6.63
CA LEU A 504 -39.16 -0.90 -6.36
C LEU A 504 -37.70 -0.47 -6.50
N GLU A 505 -36.76 -1.26 -5.98
CA GLU A 505 -35.32 -0.98 -6.05
C GLU A 505 -34.53 -2.18 -6.61
N PRO A 506 -34.50 -2.38 -7.94
CA PRO A 506 -33.85 -3.53 -8.56
C PRO A 506 -32.33 -3.61 -8.32
N ASN A 507 -31.68 -2.49 -8.02
CA ASN A 507 -30.24 -2.41 -7.80
C ASN A 507 -29.82 -2.69 -6.35
N ALA A 508 -30.74 -2.52 -5.40
CA ALA A 508 -30.49 -2.84 -4.01
C ALA A 508 -30.60 -4.36 -3.79
N LYS A 509 -29.76 -4.90 -2.91
CA LYS A 509 -29.86 -6.29 -2.47
C LYS A 509 -30.88 -6.44 -1.36
N MET A 510 -31.75 -7.43 -1.49
CA MET A 510 -32.79 -7.71 -0.51
C MET A 510 -32.33 -8.71 0.56
N PHE A 511 -32.26 -8.28 1.81
CA PHE A 511 -31.79 -9.06 2.95
C PHE A 511 -32.92 -9.53 3.86
N ILE A 512 -32.72 -10.73 4.42
CA ILE A 512 -33.40 -11.19 5.64
C ILE A 512 -32.41 -11.11 6.81
N ASN A 513 -32.78 -10.45 7.90
CA ASN A 513 -31.89 -10.20 9.03
C ASN A 513 -32.42 -10.85 10.31
N GLU A 514 -31.56 -11.57 11.05
CA GLU A 514 -32.00 -12.32 12.24
C GLU A 514 -31.03 -12.23 13.42
N TYR A 515 -31.61 -12.23 14.61
CA TYR A 515 -30.95 -12.13 15.88
C TYR A 515 -30.39 -13.48 16.35
N GLN A 516 -29.19 -13.43 16.92
CA GLN A 516 -28.55 -14.57 17.61
C GLN A 516 -28.31 -15.83 16.76
N MET A 517 -28.35 -15.78 15.43
CA MET A 517 -28.01 -16.94 14.60
C MET A 517 -26.54 -17.34 14.79
N ILE A 518 -25.61 -16.39 14.70
CA ILE A 518 -24.19 -16.69 14.88
C ILE A 518 -23.75 -16.53 16.34
N SER A 519 -24.29 -15.56 17.06
CA SER A 519 -23.75 -15.07 18.35
C SER A 519 -24.32 -15.74 19.62
N ASN A 520 -25.25 -16.69 19.52
CA ASN A 520 -25.75 -17.40 20.71
C ASN A 520 -24.73 -18.40 21.27
N SER A 521 -24.69 -18.62 22.59
CA SER A 521 -23.79 -19.60 23.22
C SER A 521 -24.43 -20.97 23.49
N ARG A 522 -25.54 -21.31 22.81
CA ARG A 522 -26.18 -22.62 23.00
C ARG A 522 -25.18 -23.74 22.72
N ASN A 523 -25.26 -24.82 23.48
CA ASN A 523 -24.26 -25.91 23.42
C ASN A 523 -24.31 -26.75 22.12
N ARG A 524 -25.12 -26.34 21.13
CA ARG A 524 -25.21 -26.95 19.79
C ARG A 524 -24.69 -25.97 18.76
N THR A 525 -23.87 -26.44 17.82
CA THR A 525 -23.44 -25.64 16.66
C THR A 525 -24.67 -25.22 15.85
N VAL A 526 -25.58 -26.15 15.52
CA VAL A 526 -26.87 -25.88 14.87
C VAL A 526 -28.02 -26.13 15.85
N PRO A 527 -28.50 -25.11 16.58
CA PRO A 527 -29.71 -25.23 17.40
C PRO A 527 -30.99 -25.21 16.53
N PRO A 528 -32.16 -25.65 17.06
CA PRO A 528 -33.40 -25.76 16.28
C PRO A 528 -33.90 -24.46 15.63
N ASP A 529 -33.71 -23.33 16.29
CA ASP A 529 -34.04 -22.00 15.77
C ASP A 529 -33.20 -21.65 14.54
N LEU A 530 -31.92 -22.04 14.55
CA LEU A 530 -31.00 -21.82 13.42
C LEU A 530 -31.39 -22.65 12.19
N SER A 531 -31.76 -23.93 12.39
CA SER A 531 -32.28 -24.77 11.31
C SER A 531 -33.67 -24.33 10.82
N ALA A 532 -34.53 -23.84 11.72
CA ALA A 532 -35.83 -23.29 11.36
C ALA A 532 -35.69 -22.01 10.52
N PHE A 533 -34.75 -21.14 10.87
CA PHE A 533 -34.45 -19.94 10.09
C PHE A 533 -33.95 -20.30 8.68
N LYS A 534 -33.00 -21.24 8.55
CA LYS A 534 -32.57 -21.75 7.23
C LYS A 534 -33.74 -22.35 6.43
N THR A 535 -34.63 -23.09 7.08
CA THR A 535 -35.81 -23.67 6.43
C THR A 535 -36.77 -22.58 5.93
N ARG A 536 -37.01 -21.53 6.71
CA ARG A 536 -37.83 -20.38 6.31
C ARG A 536 -37.24 -19.70 5.07
N ILE A 537 -35.94 -19.40 5.06
CA ILE A 537 -35.26 -18.79 3.90
C ILE A 537 -35.42 -19.67 2.65
N ASN A 538 -35.17 -20.98 2.76
CA ASN A 538 -35.38 -21.92 1.64
C ASN A 538 -36.82 -21.84 1.12
N THR A 539 -37.80 -21.79 2.02
CA THR A 539 -39.22 -21.78 1.62
C THR A 539 -39.59 -20.47 0.91
N ILE A 540 -39.07 -19.33 1.37
CA ILE A 540 -39.25 -18.04 0.71
C ILE A 540 -38.65 -18.08 -0.71
N LEU A 541 -37.42 -18.59 -0.86
CA LEU A 541 -36.75 -18.73 -2.15
C LEU A 541 -37.52 -19.67 -3.11
N GLU A 542 -37.93 -20.85 -2.62
CA GLU A 542 -38.70 -21.84 -3.40
C GLU A 542 -40.04 -21.30 -3.90
N ARG A 543 -40.64 -20.36 -3.17
CA ARG A 543 -41.88 -19.68 -3.55
C ARG A 543 -41.67 -18.39 -4.35
N GLY A 544 -40.43 -18.09 -4.75
CA GLY A 544 -40.10 -16.96 -5.62
C GLY A 544 -39.86 -15.63 -4.90
N GLY A 545 -39.57 -15.64 -3.60
CA GLY A 545 -39.12 -14.45 -2.87
C GLY A 545 -37.67 -14.13 -3.22
N ALA A 546 -37.38 -12.86 -3.50
CA ALA A 546 -36.05 -12.38 -3.90
C ALA A 546 -35.12 -12.19 -2.70
N VAL A 547 -34.72 -13.24 -1.98
CA VAL A 547 -33.70 -13.13 -0.92
C VAL A 547 -32.30 -13.16 -1.56
N GLU A 548 -31.59 -12.03 -1.50
CA GLU A 548 -30.29 -11.82 -2.14
C GLU A 548 -29.14 -11.66 -1.13
N GLY A 549 -29.43 -11.79 0.16
CA GLY A 549 -28.45 -11.74 1.24
C GLY A 549 -29.02 -12.14 2.59
N ILE A 550 -28.15 -12.56 3.51
CA ILE A 550 -28.53 -12.97 4.88
C ILE A 550 -27.76 -12.13 5.89
N GLY A 551 -28.51 -11.41 6.73
CA GLY A 551 -28.00 -10.61 7.82
C GLY A 551 -28.03 -11.37 9.14
N PHE A 552 -26.93 -11.28 9.88
CA PHE A 552 -26.83 -11.76 11.25
C PHE A 552 -26.54 -10.57 12.16
N GLN A 553 -27.45 -10.28 13.09
CA GLN A 553 -27.24 -9.15 14.00
C GLN A 553 -25.96 -9.30 14.83
N SER A 554 -25.58 -10.52 15.21
CA SER A 554 -24.26 -10.79 15.80
C SER A 554 -23.98 -10.04 17.09
N ARG A 555 -25.00 -9.97 17.94
CA ARG A 555 -24.95 -9.42 19.29
C ARG A 555 -24.57 -10.52 20.29
N PHE A 556 -23.37 -10.45 20.86
CA PHE A 556 -22.81 -11.50 21.73
C PHE A 556 -23.07 -11.21 23.20
N PHE A 557 -23.79 -12.12 23.87
CA PHE A 557 -24.10 -12.05 25.31
C PHE A 557 -23.15 -12.91 26.16
N SER A 558 -22.38 -13.76 25.51
CA SER A 558 -21.54 -14.80 26.11
C SER A 558 -20.47 -15.21 25.10
N ASP A 559 -19.38 -15.80 25.60
CA ASP A 559 -18.30 -16.28 24.72
C ASP A 559 -18.81 -17.37 23.77
N VAL A 560 -18.46 -17.24 22.49
CA VAL A 560 -18.74 -18.21 21.45
C VAL A 560 -17.40 -18.57 20.81
N PRO A 561 -16.98 -19.86 20.87
CA PRO A 561 -15.70 -20.27 20.32
C PRO A 561 -15.58 -19.94 18.81
N PRO A 562 -14.38 -19.59 18.31
CA PRO A 562 -14.16 -19.24 16.90
C PRO A 562 -14.60 -20.36 15.95
N GLN A 563 -14.37 -21.63 16.32
CA GLN A 563 -14.80 -22.78 15.55
C GLN A 563 -16.34 -22.84 15.37
N ARG A 564 -17.11 -22.45 16.39
CA ARG A 564 -18.57 -22.42 16.28
C ARG A 564 -19.06 -21.27 15.42
N ILE A 565 -18.36 -20.13 15.43
CA ILE A 565 -18.69 -18.98 14.59
C ILE A 565 -18.53 -19.38 13.12
N ILE A 566 -17.39 -19.97 12.74
CA ILE A 566 -17.15 -20.38 11.35
C ILE A 566 -18.10 -21.49 10.90
N GLU A 567 -18.34 -22.52 11.71
CA GLU A 567 -19.28 -23.60 11.36
C GLU A 567 -20.70 -23.10 11.11
N ARG A 568 -21.13 -22.05 11.84
CA ARG A 568 -22.45 -21.44 11.63
C ARG A 568 -22.49 -20.59 10.38
N LEU A 569 -21.42 -19.86 10.07
CA LEU A 569 -21.30 -19.13 8.80
C LEU A 569 -21.31 -20.10 7.61
N ASP A 570 -20.52 -21.19 7.70
CA ASP A 570 -20.47 -22.26 6.70
C ASP A 570 -21.87 -22.86 6.49
N TYR A 571 -22.63 -23.09 7.57
CA TYR A 571 -23.99 -23.61 7.48
C TYR A 571 -24.94 -22.73 6.66
N PHE A 572 -24.77 -21.40 6.67
CA PHE A 572 -25.57 -20.50 5.84
C PHE A 572 -24.94 -20.22 4.47
N SER A 573 -23.66 -20.57 4.26
CA SER A 573 -22.96 -20.34 2.99
C SER A 573 -23.56 -21.13 1.82
N ASP A 574 -24.25 -22.25 2.09
CA ASP A 574 -24.94 -23.09 1.10
C ASP A 574 -25.91 -22.31 0.20
N PHE A 575 -26.43 -21.17 0.66
CA PHE A 575 -27.33 -20.34 -0.14
C PHE A 575 -26.63 -19.62 -1.30
N GLY A 576 -25.29 -19.52 -1.30
CA GLY A 576 -24.54 -18.82 -2.34
C GLY A 576 -24.78 -17.31 -2.39
N VAL A 577 -25.44 -16.74 -1.38
CA VAL A 577 -25.67 -15.29 -1.25
C VAL A 577 -24.72 -14.67 -0.21
N PRO A 578 -24.46 -13.35 -0.28
CA PRO A 578 -23.69 -12.63 0.73
C PRO A 578 -24.22 -12.81 2.16
N LEU A 579 -23.29 -13.05 3.08
CA LEU A 579 -23.52 -13.06 4.52
C LEU A 579 -22.98 -11.76 5.14
N VAL A 580 -23.75 -11.14 6.04
CA VAL A 580 -23.37 -9.86 6.65
C VAL A 580 -23.57 -9.90 8.17
N GLY A 581 -22.55 -9.47 8.93
CA GLY A 581 -22.73 -9.16 10.35
C GLY A 581 -23.33 -7.76 10.50
N THR A 582 -24.61 -7.62 10.77
CA THR A 582 -25.34 -6.34 10.59
C THR A 582 -25.33 -5.43 11.81
N GLU A 583 -25.12 -5.97 13.02
CA GLU A 583 -25.26 -5.22 14.28
C GLU A 583 -24.26 -5.69 15.35
N PHE A 584 -23.00 -5.90 14.94
CA PHE A 584 -21.96 -6.48 15.77
C PHE A 584 -21.73 -5.67 17.06
N GLU A 585 -21.86 -6.36 18.19
CA GLU A 585 -21.56 -5.81 19.52
C GLU A 585 -21.27 -6.94 20.52
N ILE A 586 -20.41 -6.64 21.50
CA ILE A 586 -20.25 -7.44 22.71
C ILE A 586 -21.04 -6.75 23.82
N LYS A 587 -21.98 -7.46 24.45
CA LYS A 587 -22.87 -6.91 25.47
C LYS A 587 -22.13 -6.72 26.78
N GLY A 588 -21.88 -5.46 27.15
CA GLY A 588 -21.19 -5.11 28.40
C GLY A 588 -22.00 -5.42 29.65
N GLU A 589 -23.33 -5.50 29.53
CA GLU A 589 -24.19 -5.82 30.66
C GLU A 589 -24.14 -7.30 31.10
N THR A 590 -23.60 -8.20 30.27
CA THR A 590 -23.42 -9.63 30.62
C THR A 590 -21.95 -10.04 30.71
N ILE A 591 -21.06 -9.34 30.01
CA ILE A 591 -19.62 -9.60 30.01
C ILE A 591 -18.92 -8.28 30.37
N THR A 592 -18.54 -8.12 31.63
CA THR A 592 -18.01 -6.86 32.16
C THR A 592 -16.49 -6.76 32.05
N ASP A 593 -15.78 -7.88 31.93
CA ASP A 593 -14.31 -7.89 31.80
C ASP A 593 -13.90 -7.46 30.37
N GLU A 594 -13.23 -6.31 30.26
CA GLU A 594 -12.83 -5.74 28.97
C GLU A 594 -11.81 -6.60 28.20
N ASN A 595 -10.93 -7.33 28.88
CA ASN A 595 -9.96 -8.22 28.21
C ASN A 595 -10.68 -9.42 27.57
N VAL A 596 -11.69 -9.95 28.26
CA VAL A 596 -12.57 -10.99 27.71
C VAL A 596 -13.36 -10.43 26.52
N ARG A 597 -13.94 -9.22 26.65
CA ARG A 597 -14.67 -8.57 25.55
C ARG A 597 -13.80 -8.34 24.31
N ALA A 598 -12.56 -7.87 24.48
CA ALA A 598 -11.60 -7.68 23.39
C ALA A 598 -11.23 -9.02 22.73
N THR A 599 -10.97 -10.06 23.52
CA THR A 599 -10.68 -11.41 23.00
C THR A 599 -11.85 -12.00 22.22
N MET A 600 -13.07 -11.83 22.71
CA MET A 600 -14.28 -12.27 22.00
C MET A 600 -14.46 -11.53 20.67
N MET A 601 -14.19 -10.21 20.66
CA MET A 601 -14.25 -9.40 19.46
C MET A 601 -13.21 -9.82 18.43
N GLU A 602 -11.97 -10.10 18.83
CA GLU A 602 -10.91 -10.60 17.95
C GLU A 602 -11.33 -11.89 17.24
N ARG A 603 -11.83 -12.87 18.01
CA ARG A 603 -12.30 -14.15 17.47
C ARG A 603 -13.43 -13.95 16.46
N ALA A 604 -14.43 -13.15 16.82
CA ALA A 604 -15.57 -12.90 15.93
C ALA A 604 -15.15 -12.18 14.66
N LEU A 605 -14.49 -11.03 14.76
CA LEU A 605 -14.06 -10.26 13.60
C LEU A 605 -13.17 -11.09 12.66
N THR A 606 -12.24 -11.86 13.21
CA THR A 606 -11.34 -12.71 12.40
C THR A 606 -12.10 -13.80 11.65
N GLN A 607 -13.08 -14.46 12.28
CA GLN A 607 -13.87 -15.49 11.58
C GLN A 607 -14.75 -14.90 10.48
N TYR A 608 -15.44 -13.78 10.78
CA TYR A 608 -16.23 -13.05 9.78
C TYR A 608 -15.37 -12.58 8.60
N PHE A 609 -14.24 -11.93 8.88
CA PHE A 609 -13.34 -11.46 7.84
C PHE A 609 -12.75 -12.62 7.03
N SER A 610 -12.41 -13.74 7.66
CA SER A 610 -11.84 -14.89 6.95
C SER A 610 -12.83 -15.67 6.08
N HIS A 611 -14.13 -15.64 6.37
CA HIS A 611 -15.10 -16.49 5.69
C HIS A 611 -15.44 -15.98 4.27
N PRO A 612 -15.33 -16.79 3.21
CA PRO A 612 -15.46 -16.33 1.81
C PRO A 612 -16.81 -15.67 1.48
N SER A 613 -17.92 -16.21 1.99
CA SER A 613 -19.26 -15.64 1.70
C SER A 613 -19.61 -14.41 2.53
N VAL A 614 -18.80 -14.05 3.54
CA VAL A 614 -19.07 -12.84 4.33
C VAL A 614 -18.55 -11.63 3.55
N THR A 615 -19.37 -10.61 3.37
CA THR A 615 -18.98 -9.41 2.60
C THR A 615 -18.78 -8.18 3.47
N SER A 616 -19.41 -8.14 4.66
CA SER A 616 -19.33 -6.98 5.55
C SER A 616 -19.62 -7.32 7.01
N ILE A 617 -19.13 -6.48 7.92
CA ILE A 617 -19.49 -6.46 9.33
C ILE A 617 -19.69 -5.02 9.81
N TYR A 618 -20.75 -4.76 10.57
CA TYR A 618 -21.16 -3.43 11.02
C TYR A 618 -21.12 -3.33 12.54
N VAL A 619 -20.28 -2.45 13.08
CA VAL A 619 -20.26 -2.12 14.51
C VAL A 619 -21.55 -1.39 14.87
N TYR A 620 -22.29 -1.87 15.86
CA TYR A 620 -23.58 -1.28 16.21
C TYR A 620 -23.48 0.00 17.05
N THR A 621 -22.52 0.09 17.97
CA THR A 621 -22.38 1.25 18.88
C THR A 621 -20.96 1.79 18.81
N LEU A 622 -20.76 2.92 18.14
CA LEU A 622 -19.45 3.57 18.08
C LEU A 622 -19.14 4.33 19.39
N PHE A 623 -20.03 5.23 19.79
CA PHE A 623 -19.81 6.14 20.92
C PHE A 623 -20.57 5.74 22.18
N GLU A 624 -20.01 6.12 23.32
CA GLU A 624 -20.63 6.04 24.64
C GLU A 624 -22.01 6.72 24.66
N ASN A 625 -22.96 6.12 25.38
CA ASN A 625 -24.31 6.62 25.59
C ASN A 625 -24.77 6.31 27.02
N SER A 626 -25.76 7.05 27.51
CA SER A 626 -26.22 6.95 28.91
C SER A 626 -27.21 5.79 29.13
N LYS A 627 -27.27 4.81 28.22
CA LYS A 627 -28.26 3.72 28.30
C LYS A 627 -27.85 2.72 29.37
N VAL A 628 -28.85 2.30 30.14
CA VAL A 628 -28.75 1.27 31.15
C VAL A 628 -29.69 0.11 30.84
N SER A 629 -29.40 -1.07 31.39
CA SER A 629 -30.30 -2.22 31.37
C SER A 629 -31.52 -1.99 32.29
N ALA A 630 -32.46 -2.93 32.30
CA ALA A 630 -33.61 -2.89 33.22
C ALA A 630 -33.23 -2.94 34.71
N ASN A 631 -31.97 -3.29 35.04
CA ASN A 631 -31.43 -3.31 36.40
C ASN A 631 -30.46 -2.15 36.66
N ASP A 632 -30.58 -1.04 35.90
CA ASP A 632 -29.75 0.16 36.02
C ASP A 632 -28.23 -0.05 35.79
N ILE A 633 -27.85 -1.17 35.16
CA ILE A 633 -26.44 -1.46 34.81
C ILE A 633 -26.11 -0.75 33.48
N PRO A 634 -25.04 0.08 33.41
CA PRO A 634 -24.55 0.65 32.15
C PRO A 634 -24.31 -0.42 31.09
N LEU A 635 -24.73 -0.17 29.85
CA LEU A 635 -24.63 -1.20 28.80
C LEU A 635 -23.19 -1.37 28.26
N GLU A 636 -22.34 -0.35 28.36
CA GLU A 636 -20.91 -0.36 27.96
C GLU A 636 -20.58 -1.06 26.63
N ARG A 637 -21.36 -0.79 25.58
CA ARG A 637 -21.19 -1.46 24.27
C ARG A 637 -20.33 -0.70 23.26
N HIS A 638 -20.04 0.57 23.56
CA HIS A 638 -19.32 1.49 22.68
C HIS A 638 -17.87 1.07 22.44
N LEU A 639 -17.24 1.63 21.40
CA LEU A 639 -15.80 1.48 21.12
C LEU A 639 -15.00 2.73 21.47
N VAL A 640 -15.67 3.89 21.53
CA VAL A 640 -15.07 5.21 21.78
C VAL A 640 -15.85 5.92 22.88
N ASP A 641 -15.13 6.51 23.83
CA ASP A 641 -15.75 7.33 24.88
C ASP A 641 -16.18 8.72 24.36
N ARG A 642 -16.85 9.50 25.21
CA ARG A 642 -17.30 10.86 24.88
C ARG A 642 -16.20 11.85 24.47
N ASN A 643 -14.94 11.56 24.77
CA ASN A 643 -13.78 12.42 24.50
C ASN A 643 -12.99 11.97 23.26
N GLY A 644 -13.46 10.94 22.56
CA GLY A 644 -12.77 10.40 21.39
C GLY A 644 -11.65 9.42 21.74
N VAL A 645 -11.62 8.86 22.96
CA VAL A 645 -10.64 7.85 23.38
C VAL A 645 -11.18 6.46 23.04
N PRO A 646 -10.51 5.66 22.19
CA PRO A 646 -10.87 4.26 21.99
C PRO A 646 -10.61 3.41 23.24
N ASN A 647 -11.56 2.56 23.61
CA ASN A 647 -11.35 1.50 24.60
C ASN A 647 -10.58 0.31 23.98
N SER A 648 -10.30 -0.76 24.74
CA SER A 648 -9.50 -1.90 24.24
C SER A 648 -10.11 -2.53 22.99
N ARG A 649 -11.44 -2.68 22.92
CA ARG A 649 -12.13 -3.12 21.71
C ARG A 649 -12.01 -2.14 20.53
N GLY A 650 -12.08 -0.84 20.79
CA GLY A 650 -11.85 0.20 19.78
C GLY A 650 -10.42 0.16 19.22
N ARG A 651 -9.41 0.04 20.09
CA ARG A 651 -8.00 -0.14 19.68
C ARG A 651 -7.80 -1.42 18.89
N LEU A 652 -8.44 -2.51 19.29
CA LEU A 652 -8.40 -3.77 18.56
C LEU A 652 -9.00 -3.65 17.16
N TRP A 653 -10.15 -2.97 17.01
CA TRP A 653 -10.74 -2.69 15.69
C TRP A 653 -9.75 -1.94 14.79
N LEU A 654 -9.16 -0.86 15.30
CA LEU A 654 -8.22 -0.03 14.55
C LEU A 654 -6.96 -0.80 14.18
N TYR A 655 -6.39 -1.56 15.11
CA TYR A 655 -5.26 -2.44 14.83
C TYR A 655 -5.60 -3.45 13.72
N LEU A 656 -6.73 -4.15 13.84
CA LEU A 656 -7.12 -5.16 12.86
C LEU A 656 -7.34 -4.55 11.48
N THR A 657 -8.07 -3.43 11.38
CA THR A 657 -8.50 -2.87 10.09
C THR A 657 -7.47 -1.94 9.43
N LYS A 658 -6.57 -1.33 10.20
CA LYS A 658 -5.59 -0.36 9.68
C LYS A 658 -4.15 -0.84 9.71
N GLN A 659 -3.84 -1.88 10.50
CA GLN A 659 -2.49 -2.44 10.60
C GLN A 659 -2.46 -3.87 10.07
N GLN A 660 -3.29 -4.76 10.64
CA GLN A 660 -3.24 -6.20 10.34
C GLN A 660 -3.88 -6.58 8.99
N TRP A 661 -4.99 -5.94 8.62
CA TRP A 661 -5.75 -6.19 7.39
C TRP A 661 -5.64 -5.01 6.42
N HIS A 662 -4.40 -4.55 6.23
CA HIS A 662 -4.07 -3.38 5.42
C HIS A 662 -2.87 -3.65 4.51
N THR A 663 -2.73 -2.88 3.44
CA THR A 663 -1.56 -2.93 2.55
C THR A 663 -1.00 -1.53 2.37
N ASP A 664 0.26 -1.35 2.73
CA ASP A 664 1.06 -0.16 2.49
C ASP A 664 2.49 -0.62 2.16
N ILE A 665 2.84 -0.60 0.87
CA ILE A 665 4.09 -1.17 0.35
C ILE A 665 4.84 -0.08 -0.42
N SER A 666 6.06 0.23 0.01
CA SER A 666 6.97 1.12 -0.71
C SER A 666 8.07 0.30 -1.38
N THR A 667 8.23 0.49 -2.69
CA THR A 667 9.13 -0.31 -3.54
C THR A 667 9.67 0.52 -4.72
N GLN A 668 10.33 -0.12 -5.68
CA GLN A 668 10.75 0.43 -6.96
C GLN A 668 10.21 -0.43 -8.10
N LEU A 669 9.85 0.21 -9.21
CA LEU A 669 9.48 -0.48 -10.45
C LEU A 669 10.72 -1.03 -11.18
N ASP A 670 10.58 -2.16 -11.86
CA ASP A 670 11.67 -2.73 -12.67
C ASP A 670 11.99 -1.90 -13.93
N ARG A 671 12.99 -2.33 -14.70
CA ARG A 671 13.37 -1.76 -16.01
C ARG A 671 12.25 -1.72 -17.06
N GLN A 672 11.13 -2.42 -16.82
CA GLN A 672 9.94 -2.45 -17.66
C GLN A 672 8.74 -1.76 -17.00
N GLY A 673 8.98 -0.99 -15.93
CA GLY A 673 7.96 -0.26 -15.19
C GLY A 673 7.02 -1.18 -14.40
N ARG A 674 7.45 -2.38 -14.01
CA ARG A 674 6.58 -3.39 -13.39
C ARG A 674 6.91 -3.69 -11.93
N TYR A 675 5.88 -4.15 -11.21
CA TYR A 675 5.98 -4.70 -9.86
C TYR A 675 4.93 -5.79 -9.61
N SER A 676 5.28 -6.85 -8.89
CA SER A 676 4.34 -7.91 -8.52
C SER A 676 3.66 -7.60 -7.18
N LEU A 677 2.60 -6.80 -7.20
CA LEU A 677 1.90 -6.40 -5.99
C LEU A 677 1.06 -7.55 -5.43
N THR A 678 1.30 -7.91 -4.17
CA THR A 678 0.41 -8.79 -3.39
C THR A 678 -0.16 -8.02 -2.21
N GLY A 679 -1.49 -7.94 -2.11
CA GLY A 679 -2.16 -7.08 -1.12
C GLY A 679 -3.63 -7.44 -0.91
N PHE A 680 -4.27 -6.78 0.05
CA PHE A 680 -5.70 -6.91 0.32
C PHE A 680 -6.54 -6.32 -0.82
N LYS A 681 -7.60 -7.01 -1.25
CA LYS A 681 -8.48 -6.53 -2.31
C LYS A 681 -9.14 -5.22 -1.93
N GLY A 682 -9.19 -4.27 -2.86
CA GLY A 682 -9.78 -2.95 -2.66
C GLY A 682 -9.24 -1.88 -3.60
N GLU A 683 -9.54 -0.63 -3.27
CA GLU A 683 -9.05 0.55 -3.98
C GLU A 683 -7.71 1.00 -3.40
N TYR A 684 -6.78 1.31 -4.29
CA TYR A 684 -5.41 1.70 -3.99
C TYR A 684 -5.08 3.08 -4.57
N GLU A 685 -4.11 3.72 -3.95
CA GLU A 685 -3.33 4.80 -4.54
C GLU A 685 -1.91 4.27 -4.80
N ALA A 686 -1.44 4.37 -6.05
CA ALA A 686 -0.05 4.26 -6.42
C ALA A 686 0.56 5.67 -6.41
N ARG A 687 1.45 5.94 -5.47
CA ARG A 687 2.13 7.23 -5.30
C ARG A 687 3.53 7.11 -5.88
N ILE A 688 3.75 7.71 -7.03
CA ILE A 688 4.96 7.59 -7.84
C ILE A 688 5.81 8.84 -7.61
N GLY A 689 7.04 8.68 -7.14
CA GLY A 689 7.95 9.81 -6.92
C GLY A 689 8.66 10.21 -8.21
N SER A 690 8.61 11.48 -8.58
CA SER A 690 9.32 12.03 -9.75
C SER A 690 10.69 12.59 -9.35
N GLU A 691 11.60 12.72 -10.33
CA GLU A 691 12.96 13.24 -10.10
C GLU A 691 12.99 14.68 -9.58
N ASP A 692 11.97 15.49 -9.90
CA ASP A 692 11.81 16.86 -9.42
C ASP A 692 11.24 16.96 -7.99
N GLY A 693 10.98 15.81 -7.36
CA GLY A 693 10.39 15.71 -6.02
C GLY A 693 8.86 15.82 -5.99
N SER A 694 8.20 15.94 -7.14
CA SER A 694 6.74 15.82 -7.22
C SER A 694 6.28 14.38 -7.03
N VAL A 695 5.01 14.20 -6.64
CA VAL A 695 4.41 12.87 -6.44
C VAL A 695 3.14 12.79 -7.29
N GLU A 696 3.15 11.87 -8.23
CA GLU A 696 1.97 11.51 -9.01
C GLU A 696 1.14 10.47 -8.25
N VAL A 697 -0.19 10.58 -8.29
CA VAL A 697 -1.09 9.65 -7.60
C VAL A 697 -2.06 9.04 -8.59
N ILE A 698 -1.90 7.75 -8.89
CA ILE A 698 -2.80 6.99 -9.76
C ILE A 698 -3.68 6.09 -8.89
N ARG A 699 -5.00 6.17 -9.08
CA ARG A 699 -5.96 5.29 -8.38
C ARG A 699 -6.26 4.05 -9.20
N PHE A 700 -6.30 2.89 -8.55
CA PHE A 700 -6.64 1.62 -9.18
C PHE A 700 -7.27 0.64 -8.19
N SER A 701 -7.98 -0.36 -8.71
CA SER A 701 -8.58 -1.41 -7.88
C SER A 701 -7.78 -2.70 -8.01
N LEU A 702 -7.35 -3.27 -6.88
CA LEU A 702 -6.76 -4.60 -6.81
C LEU A 702 -7.86 -5.63 -6.57
N GLY A 703 -8.23 -6.37 -7.60
CA GLY A 703 -9.16 -7.50 -7.56
C GLY A 703 -8.47 -8.81 -7.95
N ASP A 704 -9.17 -9.71 -8.63
CA ASP A 704 -8.63 -11.00 -9.09
C ASP A 704 -7.94 -10.92 -10.47
N GLN A 705 -7.68 -9.71 -10.99
CA GLN A 705 -6.96 -9.52 -12.24
C GLN A 705 -5.49 -9.94 -12.09
N THR A 706 -4.92 -10.61 -13.09
CA THR A 706 -3.51 -11.02 -13.08
C THR A 706 -2.55 -9.89 -13.48
N GLN A 707 -3.03 -8.89 -14.20
CA GLN A 707 -2.25 -7.76 -14.71
C GLN A 707 -3.07 -6.47 -14.64
N ILE A 708 -2.42 -5.37 -14.27
CA ILE A 708 -3.01 -4.02 -14.21
C ILE A 708 -2.00 -3.04 -14.81
N THR A 709 -2.42 -2.27 -15.80
CA THR A 709 -1.61 -1.18 -16.37
C THR A 709 -2.12 0.15 -15.82
N LEU A 710 -1.21 0.95 -15.27
CA LEU A 710 -1.43 2.28 -14.74
C LEU A 710 -0.83 3.30 -15.70
N SER A 711 -1.58 4.36 -15.98
CA SER A 711 -1.12 5.48 -16.80
C SER A 711 -1.69 6.78 -16.21
N PRO A 712 -0.92 7.88 -16.27
CA PRO A 712 -1.32 9.20 -15.76
C PRO A 712 -2.64 9.74 -16.30
#